data_AF-B3EIH7-F1
#
_entry.id   AF-B3EIH7-F1
#
_cell.length_a   1.000
_cell.length_b   1.000
_cell.length_c   1.000
_cell.angle_alpha   90.00
_cell.angle_beta   90.00
_cell.angle_gamma   90.00
#
_symmetry.space_group_name_H-M   'P 1'
#
loop_
_entity.id
_entity.type
_entity.pdbx_description
1 polymer ?
#
loop_
_entity_poly.entity_id
_entity_poly.type
_entity_poly.pdbx_seq_one_letter_code
_entity_poly.pdbx_strand_id
1 'polypeptide(L)'
;MHWIAPSEKDTATAALEKRLWDAADQLRANSGLKAQEYSAPVLGLIFLLFADVRFAARRAELESAKSSTRRGSRVDDPAAYHAEGVLYLSPEARFGYLLNRPEAENIGVMVNEAMRDIEKHNQQLAGVLPKTYYLFDSPLLKQLLKKVSEIPASMDYDAFGRIYEYFLGEFAMSEGQGGGEFYTPVSIVRLLTEVIEPYHGRILDPACGSGGMFVSSARFVAQQKAKTRLTPPSSPALLPEVEGGEEYAPSSTRSLPKVEGGLSVGHDVTQYSGDPNRELSIHGIEKTDETGRLCRLNLAVHGLEGRIMHGGNVNSYYDDPHEATGNFDFVLANPPFNVNAVDKERLKDSVGPGRRFPFGLPRTDNANYLWIQLFYSALNERGRAGFVMANSASDARSSEQEIRRQLVEIRAVDVMVAVGPNMFYTVTLPCTLWFFDKAKAKARLTPPSSPSLLPEVEGGEEYALSSTRLLPKIEGGEEESLSSTRLLPKVEGGEEDSPLSRRILTERDGEGNVPNRADTVLFIDARYIYRQVDRAHRDWTPAQIGFMANLVRLWRGETLDYTLGGEEAREKIEEVFAVKSPEPAGLNGQGVHAAHALAAESPAQYGATDEQSFQPPSPSGRRAGDEGAAKHEGAGNIAYRDEAKEHPSPYGRRAGDEGAVKHEGAGNIAYRDEAKALPSPSGRRVGDEGARNIAYRDIPGLCKAATLKEIEAQGWSLNPGRYVGVAAGEAVSDEDFKAQLETLNEELELLNAQARELEATIAANVTQILES
;
A
#
# COMPACT_ATOMS: atom_id res chain seq x y z
N MET A 1 -6.49 20.72 4.25
CA MET A 1 -7.02 19.83 5.32
C MET A 1 -5.84 19.36 6.15
N HIS A 2 -5.84 19.57 7.47
CA HIS A 2 -4.82 19.02 8.37
C HIS A 2 -5.41 17.87 9.18
N TRP A 3 -4.77 16.71 9.10
CA TRP A 3 -5.10 15.57 9.95
C TRP A 3 -3.80 14.99 10.47
N ILE A 4 -3.38 15.48 11.63
CA ILE A 4 -2.21 15.00 12.35
C ILE A 4 -2.70 14.08 13.46
N ALA A 5 -2.57 12.77 13.25
CA ALA A 5 -2.97 11.79 14.25
C ALA A 5 -1.94 11.77 15.41
N PRO A 6 -2.39 11.52 16.65
CA PRO A 6 -1.48 11.35 17.78
C PRO A 6 -0.57 10.13 17.57
N SER A 7 0.60 10.12 18.22
CA SER A 7 1.40 8.91 18.30
C SER A 7 0.67 7.89 19.18
N GLU A 8 0.23 6.77 18.60
CA GLU A 8 -0.37 5.69 19.38
C GLU A 8 0.69 5.02 20.27
N LYS A 9 0.26 4.53 21.43
CA LYS A 9 1.06 3.61 22.25
C LYS A 9 0.89 2.21 21.68
N ASP A 10 2.00 1.62 21.27
CA ASP A 10 2.07 0.31 20.62
C ASP A 10 1.17 -0.75 21.27
N THR A 11 0.41 -1.44 20.42
CA THR A 11 -0.30 -2.67 20.78
C THR A 11 0.71 -3.77 21.17
N ALA A 12 0.26 -4.83 21.85
CA ALA A 12 1.12 -5.90 22.34
C ALA A 12 2.00 -6.57 21.25
N THR A 13 1.57 -6.55 19.99
CA THR A 13 2.33 -7.09 18.84
C THR A 13 3.49 -6.18 18.44
N ALA A 14 3.26 -4.87 18.32
CA ALA A 14 4.32 -3.91 18.01
C ALA A 14 5.35 -3.83 19.14
N ALA A 15 4.91 -4.01 20.39
CA ALA A 15 5.81 -4.15 21.53
C ALA A 15 6.70 -5.41 21.44
N LEU A 16 6.21 -6.52 20.87
CA LEU A 16 7.01 -7.73 20.66
C LEU A 16 8.03 -7.53 19.53
N GLU A 17 7.59 -7.01 18.38
CA GLU A 17 8.43 -6.69 17.22
C GLU A 17 9.61 -5.82 17.64
N LYS A 18 9.32 -4.67 18.28
CA LYS A 18 10.32 -3.74 18.77
C LYS A 18 11.28 -4.39 19.78
N ARG A 19 10.75 -5.16 20.74
CA ARG A 19 11.57 -5.83 21.77
C ARG A 19 12.53 -6.86 21.18
N LEU A 20 12.07 -7.63 20.19
CA LEU A 20 12.91 -8.60 19.47
C LEU A 20 13.98 -7.89 18.66
N TRP A 21 13.61 -6.80 17.97
CA TRP A 21 14.54 -5.96 17.23
C TRP A 21 15.59 -5.33 18.13
N ASP A 22 15.20 -4.63 19.20
CA ASP A 22 16.12 -3.98 20.14
C ASP A 22 17.17 -4.98 20.68
N ALA A 23 16.73 -6.21 20.98
CA ALA A 23 17.64 -7.27 21.42
C ALA A 23 18.57 -7.75 20.30
N ALA A 24 18.05 -7.94 19.08
CA ALA A 24 18.87 -8.32 17.92
C ALA A 24 19.86 -7.21 17.52
N ASP A 25 19.47 -5.94 17.58
CA ASP A 25 20.36 -4.82 17.27
C ASP A 25 21.44 -4.65 18.35
N GLN A 26 21.10 -4.86 19.62
CA GLN A 26 22.10 -4.89 20.69
C GLN A 26 23.13 -6.02 20.47
N LEU A 27 22.70 -7.20 20.04
CA LEU A 27 23.61 -8.30 19.70
C LEU A 27 24.50 -7.95 18.50
N ARG A 28 23.94 -7.29 17.48
CA ARG A 28 24.69 -6.78 16.32
C ARG A 28 25.79 -5.81 16.73
N ALA A 29 25.45 -4.81 17.54
CA ALA A 29 26.37 -3.76 17.98
C ALA A 29 27.60 -4.33 18.72
N ASN A 30 27.45 -5.48 19.37
CA ASN A 30 28.52 -6.16 20.10
C ASN A 30 29.26 -7.24 19.30
N SER A 31 28.84 -7.51 18.06
CA SER A 31 29.38 -8.60 17.24
C SER A 31 30.58 -8.23 16.36
N GLY A 32 30.77 -6.95 16.07
CA GLY A 32 31.75 -6.48 15.08
C GLY A 32 31.37 -6.74 13.62
N LEU A 33 30.20 -7.33 13.35
CA LEU A 33 29.68 -7.58 12.00
C LEU A 33 29.13 -6.30 11.38
N LYS A 34 29.29 -6.15 10.06
CA LYS A 34 28.62 -5.10 9.29
C LYS A 34 27.12 -5.37 9.22
N ALA A 35 26.32 -4.32 8.99
CA ALA A 35 24.87 -4.45 8.86
C ALA A 35 24.46 -5.49 7.81
N GLN A 36 25.09 -5.47 6.63
CA GLN A 36 24.85 -6.44 5.56
C GLN A 36 25.26 -7.89 5.89
N GLU A 37 26.30 -8.06 6.71
CA GLU A 37 26.75 -9.39 7.17
C GLU A 37 25.80 -9.97 8.22
N TYR A 38 25.02 -9.11 8.88
CA TYR A 38 24.12 -9.45 9.98
C TYR A 38 22.65 -9.62 9.55
N SER A 39 22.16 -8.72 8.68
CA SER A 39 20.75 -8.60 8.30
C SER A 39 20.21 -9.88 7.66
N ALA A 40 20.84 -10.35 6.58
CA ALA A 40 20.41 -11.54 5.87
C ALA A 40 20.42 -12.81 6.75
N PRO A 41 21.49 -13.10 7.53
CA PRO A 41 21.47 -14.24 8.47
C PRO A 41 20.37 -14.17 9.53
N VAL A 42 20.09 -13.01 10.13
CA VAL A 42 19.01 -12.87 11.12
C VAL A 42 17.64 -13.10 10.47
N LEU A 43 17.37 -12.49 9.33
CA LEU A 43 16.14 -12.75 8.55
C LEU A 43 16.02 -14.24 8.17
N GLY A 44 17.13 -14.90 7.85
CA GLY A 44 17.17 -16.34 7.60
C GLY A 44 16.82 -17.20 8.81
N LEU A 45 17.21 -16.80 10.03
CA LEU A 45 16.83 -17.52 11.26
C LEU A 45 15.34 -17.33 11.57
N ILE A 46 14.81 -16.13 11.36
CA ILE A 46 13.38 -15.84 11.52
C ILE A 46 12.60 -16.70 10.51
N PHE A 47 13.02 -16.72 9.25
CA PHE A 47 12.45 -17.60 8.22
C PHE A 47 12.52 -19.09 8.62
N LEU A 48 13.64 -19.53 9.20
CA LEU A 48 13.79 -20.91 9.61
C LEU A 48 12.80 -21.30 10.71
N LEU A 49 12.60 -20.43 11.70
CA LEU A 49 11.59 -20.65 12.73
C LEU A 49 10.19 -20.74 12.12
N PHE A 50 9.85 -19.84 11.19
CA PHE A 50 8.59 -19.90 10.46
C PHE A 50 8.39 -21.25 9.77
N ALA A 51 9.39 -21.68 9.00
CA ALA A 51 9.34 -22.94 8.28
C ALA A 51 9.16 -24.11 9.26
N ASP A 52 9.86 -24.10 10.41
CA ASP A 52 9.79 -25.15 11.43
C ASP A 52 8.41 -25.24 12.08
N VAL A 53 7.81 -24.11 12.45
CA VAL A 53 6.46 -24.05 13.03
C VAL A 53 5.43 -24.64 12.06
N ARG A 54 5.49 -24.25 10.78
CA ARG A 54 4.58 -24.76 9.73
C ARG A 54 4.79 -26.24 9.45
N PHE A 55 6.04 -26.65 9.34
CA PHE A 55 6.40 -28.05 9.14
C PHE A 55 5.90 -28.91 10.30
N ALA A 56 6.07 -28.47 11.55
CA ALA A 56 5.61 -29.17 12.73
C ALA A 56 4.08 -29.33 12.76
N ALA A 57 3.33 -28.26 12.46
CA ALA A 57 1.87 -28.31 12.37
C ALA A 57 1.40 -29.33 11.32
N ARG A 58 1.93 -29.24 10.09
CA ARG A 58 1.58 -30.19 9.03
C ARG A 58 2.03 -31.62 9.34
N ARG A 59 3.19 -31.79 9.95
CA ARG A 59 3.68 -33.11 10.38
C ARG A 59 2.73 -33.74 11.39
N ALA A 60 2.24 -33.00 12.38
CA ALA A 60 1.29 -33.48 13.37
C ALA A 60 -0.04 -33.93 12.72
N GLU A 61 -0.54 -33.17 11.75
CA GLU A 61 -1.72 -33.57 10.95
C GLU A 61 -1.47 -34.89 10.20
N LEU A 62 -0.35 -34.99 9.49
CA LEU A 62 0.02 -36.20 8.74
C LEU A 62 0.23 -37.41 9.67
N GLU A 63 0.79 -37.21 10.86
CA GLU A 63 0.95 -38.25 11.89
C GLU A 63 -0.41 -38.73 12.43
N SER A 64 -1.34 -37.81 12.67
CA SER A 64 -2.71 -38.15 13.10
C SER A 64 -3.48 -38.92 12.01
N ALA A 65 -3.27 -38.57 10.74
CA ALA A 65 -3.92 -39.22 9.59
C ALA A 65 -3.40 -40.65 9.31
N LYS A 66 -2.21 -41.02 9.81
CA LYS A 66 -1.71 -42.41 9.73
C LYS A 66 -2.61 -43.40 10.45
N SER A 67 -3.34 -42.95 11.47
CA SER A 67 -4.24 -43.81 12.25
C SER A 67 -5.48 -44.26 11.44
N SER A 68 -5.81 -43.57 10.34
CA SER A 68 -7.08 -43.75 9.63
C SER A 68 -6.99 -44.34 8.21
N THR A 69 -5.79 -44.53 7.62
CA THR A 69 -5.66 -44.92 6.20
C THR A 69 -4.74 -46.12 5.93
N ARG A 70 -5.17 -47.04 5.04
CA ARG A 70 -4.40 -48.21 4.54
C ARG A 70 -3.16 -47.86 3.69
N ARG A 71 -2.85 -46.57 3.46
CA ARG A 71 -1.93 -46.10 2.40
C ARG A 71 -0.47 -45.85 2.85
N GLY A 72 -0.11 -46.22 4.09
CA GLY A 72 1.24 -46.02 4.62
C GLY A 72 1.53 -44.57 5.07
N SER A 73 2.59 -44.40 5.85
CA SER A 73 3.01 -43.11 6.41
C SER A 73 3.55 -42.16 5.33
N ARG A 74 2.90 -41.02 5.10
CA ARG A 74 3.39 -39.94 4.21
C ARG A 74 4.16 -38.83 4.94
N VAL A 75 4.54 -39.06 6.19
CA VAL A 75 5.17 -38.04 7.06
C VAL A 75 6.59 -37.68 6.66
N ASP A 76 7.28 -38.56 5.95
CA ASP A 76 8.64 -38.29 5.48
C ASP A 76 8.66 -38.11 3.95
N ASP A 77 7.49 -37.93 3.32
CA ASP A 77 7.30 -37.61 1.89
C ASP A 77 7.22 -36.08 1.71
N PRO A 78 8.23 -35.42 1.11
CA PRO A 78 8.19 -33.98 0.86
C PRO A 78 6.95 -33.51 0.09
N ALA A 79 6.44 -34.33 -0.84
CA ALA A 79 5.26 -33.96 -1.64
C ALA A 79 3.99 -33.80 -0.79
N ALA A 80 3.90 -34.44 0.38
CA ALA A 80 2.76 -34.29 1.29
C ALA A 80 2.73 -32.94 2.01
N TYR A 81 3.88 -32.26 2.08
CA TYR A 81 4.01 -30.90 2.63
C TYR A 81 3.82 -29.87 1.53
N HIS A 82 4.47 -30.05 0.38
CA HIS A 82 4.37 -29.14 -0.76
C HIS A 82 2.93 -29.00 -1.28
N ALA A 83 2.12 -30.06 -1.20
CA ALA A 83 0.71 -30.02 -1.58
C ALA A 83 -0.13 -28.99 -0.80
N GLU A 84 0.31 -28.57 0.40
CA GLU A 84 -0.33 -27.51 1.20
C GLU A 84 0.51 -26.23 1.25
N GLY A 85 1.49 -26.09 0.35
CA GLY A 85 2.43 -24.96 0.36
C GLY A 85 3.32 -24.91 1.61
N VAL A 86 3.57 -26.05 2.27
CA VAL A 86 4.45 -26.16 3.44
C VAL A 86 5.82 -26.67 3.00
N LEU A 87 6.89 -26.06 3.53
CA LEU A 87 8.27 -26.46 3.25
C LEU A 87 8.61 -27.75 4.00
N TYR A 88 9.31 -28.67 3.34
CA TYR A 88 9.81 -29.88 3.98
C TYR A 88 11.13 -29.60 4.69
N LEU A 89 11.27 -30.06 5.94
CA LEU A 89 12.49 -29.95 6.75
C LEU A 89 12.97 -31.33 7.23
N SER A 90 14.23 -31.66 6.92
CA SER A 90 14.91 -32.81 7.53
C SER A 90 15.09 -32.61 9.04
N PRO A 91 15.29 -33.68 9.82
CA PRO A 91 15.50 -33.57 11.27
C PRO A 91 16.61 -32.59 11.68
N GLU A 92 17.72 -32.58 10.94
CA GLU A 92 18.90 -31.76 11.20
C GLU A 92 18.67 -30.29 10.83
N ALA A 93 17.74 -30.01 9.92
CA ALA A 93 17.38 -28.66 9.49
C ALA A 93 16.32 -27.99 10.39
N ARG A 94 15.73 -28.69 11.35
CA ARG A 94 14.68 -28.13 12.22
C ARG A 94 15.24 -27.12 13.20
N PHE A 95 14.51 -26.04 13.44
CA PHE A 95 14.93 -24.96 14.32
C PHE A 95 15.22 -25.49 15.74
N GLY A 96 14.32 -26.32 16.28
CA GLY A 96 14.51 -26.96 17.58
C GLY A 96 15.76 -27.85 17.67
N TYR A 97 16.17 -28.50 16.58
CA TYR A 97 17.39 -29.31 16.54
C TYR A 97 18.64 -28.44 16.72
N LEU A 98 18.71 -27.32 15.99
CA LEU A 98 19.82 -26.36 16.03
C LEU A 98 19.88 -25.61 17.37
N LEU A 99 18.71 -25.19 17.89
CA LEU A 99 18.59 -24.53 19.19
C LEU A 99 19.08 -25.39 20.36
N ASN A 100 19.10 -26.72 20.24
CA ASN A 100 19.55 -27.61 21.31
C ASN A 100 20.99 -28.13 21.15
N ARG A 101 21.73 -27.72 20.11
CA ARG A 101 23.14 -28.10 19.93
C ARG A 101 24.06 -27.49 21.00
N PRO A 102 25.06 -28.22 21.52
CA PRO A 102 26.10 -27.64 22.38
C PRO A 102 26.84 -26.48 21.71
N GLU A 103 27.22 -25.45 22.47
CA GLU A 103 27.97 -24.29 21.96
C GLU A 103 29.38 -24.65 21.44
N ALA A 104 29.94 -25.76 21.94
CA ALA A 104 31.23 -26.29 21.51
C ALA A 104 31.19 -26.93 20.11
N GLU A 105 30.00 -27.30 19.63
CA GLU A 105 29.80 -27.72 18.24
C GLU A 105 29.73 -26.45 17.38
N ASN A 106 30.39 -26.41 16.21
CA ASN A 106 30.41 -25.23 15.35
C ASN A 106 29.01 -24.96 14.75
N ILE A 107 28.19 -24.21 15.49
CA ILE A 107 26.78 -23.95 15.17
C ILE A 107 26.65 -23.27 13.81
N GLY A 108 27.56 -22.37 13.45
CA GLY A 108 27.53 -21.67 12.16
C GLY A 108 27.60 -22.62 10.96
N VAL A 109 28.44 -23.66 11.04
CA VAL A 109 28.51 -24.70 9.99
C VAL A 109 27.20 -25.48 9.92
N MET A 110 26.65 -25.87 11.07
CA MET A 110 25.39 -26.63 11.14
C MET A 110 24.21 -25.87 10.56
N VAL A 111 24.09 -24.57 10.86
CA VAL A 111 23.02 -23.74 10.28
C VAL A 111 23.22 -23.62 8.76
N ASN A 112 24.45 -23.46 8.26
CA ASN A 112 24.70 -23.46 6.81
C ASN A 112 24.31 -24.80 6.15
N GLU A 113 24.58 -25.93 6.79
CA GLU A 113 24.19 -27.26 6.31
C GLU A 113 22.66 -27.43 6.31
N ALA A 114 21.99 -26.98 7.37
CA ALA A 114 20.53 -26.93 7.44
C ALA A 114 19.94 -26.12 6.28
N MET A 115 20.44 -24.90 6.02
CA MET A 115 19.96 -24.06 4.92
C MET A 115 20.16 -24.73 3.55
N ARG A 116 21.30 -25.40 3.32
CA ARG A 116 21.53 -26.16 2.07
C ARG A 116 20.57 -27.33 1.91
N ASP A 117 20.30 -28.04 3.01
CA ASP A 117 19.37 -29.16 2.99
C ASP A 117 17.92 -28.72 2.71
N ILE A 118 17.50 -27.59 3.28
CA ILE A 118 16.20 -26.99 3.00
C ILE A 118 16.06 -26.66 1.51
N GLU A 119 17.06 -26.02 0.89
CA GLU A 119 17.00 -25.70 -0.55
C GLU A 119 16.94 -26.95 -1.43
N LYS A 120 17.67 -28.01 -1.04
CA LYS A 120 17.66 -29.29 -1.76
C LYS A 120 16.27 -29.91 -1.83
N HIS A 121 15.52 -29.84 -0.72
CA HIS A 121 14.17 -30.39 -0.62
C HIS A 121 13.06 -29.43 -1.09
N ASN A 122 13.35 -28.14 -1.26
CA ASN A 122 12.39 -27.11 -1.62
C ASN A 122 12.96 -26.26 -2.78
N GLN A 123 12.83 -26.76 -4.01
CA GLN A 123 13.46 -26.19 -5.20
C GLN A 123 13.09 -24.73 -5.46
N GLN A 124 11.91 -24.29 -5.01
CA GLN A 124 11.48 -22.89 -5.07
C GLN A 124 12.36 -21.93 -4.24
N LEU A 125 13.21 -22.45 -3.34
CA LEU A 125 14.17 -21.69 -2.54
C LEU A 125 15.63 -21.91 -2.98
N ALA A 126 15.89 -22.62 -4.09
CA ALA A 126 17.26 -22.88 -4.53
C ALA A 126 18.09 -21.59 -4.66
N GLY A 127 19.21 -21.52 -3.91
CA GLY A 127 20.11 -20.37 -3.88
C GLY A 127 19.61 -19.15 -3.08
N VAL A 128 18.45 -19.23 -2.43
CA VAL A 128 17.80 -18.10 -1.76
C VAL A 128 18.26 -17.94 -0.31
N LEU A 129 18.43 -19.03 0.44
CA LEU A 129 18.71 -18.99 1.88
C LEU A 129 20.14 -18.52 2.16
N PRO A 130 20.36 -17.69 3.20
CA PRO A 130 21.69 -17.25 3.60
C PRO A 130 22.55 -18.41 4.09
N LYS A 131 23.85 -18.38 3.78
CA LYS A 131 24.81 -19.46 4.13
C LYS A 131 26.13 -18.88 4.66
N THR A 132 26.05 -17.71 5.28
CA THR A 132 27.18 -16.94 5.84
C THR A 132 27.23 -17.02 7.37
N TYR A 133 26.57 -18.01 7.98
CA TYR A 133 26.52 -18.17 9.44
C TYR A 133 27.89 -18.50 10.07
N TYR A 134 28.90 -18.83 9.27
CA TYR A 134 30.28 -19.00 9.73
C TYR A 134 30.94 -17.68 10.17
N LEU A 135 30.37 -16.53 9.80
CA LEU A 135 30.83 -15.21 10.24
C LEU A 135 30.48 -14.94 11.70
N PHE A 136 29.49 -15.66 12.25
CA PHE A 136 29.04 -15.50 13.63
C PHE A 136 29.86 -16.39 14.54
N ASP A 137 30.29 -15.88 15.68
CA ASP A 137 30.79 -16.75 16.74
C ASP A 137 29.63 -17.60 17.33
N SER A 138 29.96 -18.78 17.86
CA SER A 138 28.96 -19.71 18.40
C SER A 138 28.11 -19.09 19.53
N PRO A 139 28.67 -18.36 20.51
CA PRO A 139 27.88 -17.70 21.56
C PRO A 139 26.84 -16.72 21.01
N LEU A 140 27.21 -15.84 20.08
CA LEU A 140 26.33 -14.87 19.45
C LEU A 140 25.20 -15.58 18.69
N LEU A 141 25.56 -16.55 17.85
CA LEU A 141 24.57 -17.29 17.07
C LEU A 141 23.59 -18.06 17.98
N LYS A 142 24.07 -18.60 19.10
CA LYS A 142 23.23 -19.24 20.11
C LYS A 142 22.27 -18.25 20.77
N GLN A 143 22.73 -17.06 21.12
CA GLN A 143 21.89 -16.01 21.67
C GLN A 143 20.83 -15.57 20.66
N LEU A 144 21.17 -15.46 19.38
CA LEU A 144 20.21 -15.14 18.33
C LEU A 144 19.15 -16.22 18.14
N LEU A 145 19.54 -17.50 18.09
CA LEU A 145 18.59 -18.61 18.04
C LEU A 145 17.64 -18.60 19.25
N LYS A 146 18.15 -18.34 20.46
CA LYS A 146 17.32 -18.19 21.66
C LYS A 146 16.36 -17.00 21.54
N LYS A 147 16.82 -15.86 21.03
CA LYS A 147 15.97 -14.67 20.85
C LYS A 147 14.87 -14.89 19.83
N VAL A 148 15.20 -15.45 18.67
CA VAL A 148 14.20 -15.80 17.64
C VAL A 148 13.19 -16.82 18.19
N SER A 149 13.61 -17.77 19.03
CA SER A 149 12.69 -18.74 19.67
C SER A 149 11.65 -18.14 20.62
N GLU A 150 11.78 -16.85 20.99
CA GLU A 150 10.77 -16.15 21.80
C GLU A 150 9.53 -15.78 20.97
N ILE A 151 9.57 -15.90 19.63
CA ILE A 151 8.39 -15.74 18.78
C ILE A 151 7.44 -16.92 19.02
N PRO A 152 6.17 -16.68 19.42
CA PRO A 152 5.23 -17.75 19.74
C PRO A 152 4.91 -18.63 18.52
N ALA A 153 5.06 -19.96 18.67
CA ALA A 153 4.67 -20.92 17.63
C ALA A 153 3.15 -20.94 17.35
N SER A 154 2.32 -20.43 18.27
CA SER A 154 0.87 -20.30 18.11
C SER A 154 0.44 -19.06 17.32
N MET A 155 1.39 -18.24 16.89
CA MET A 155 1.14 -17.04 16.11
C MET A 155 0.60 -17.39 14.72
N ASP A 156 -0.36 -16.61 14.21
CA ASP A 156 -0.87 -16.79 12.86
C ASP A 156 0.12 -16.32 11.78
N TYR A 157 -0.15 -16.71 10.53
CA TYR A 157 0.70 -16.37 9.38
C TYR A 157 0.90 -14.87 9.20
N ASP A 158 -0.17 -14.10 9.40
CA ASP A 158 -0.14 -12.66 9.21
C ASP A 158 0.74 -11.99 10.27
N ALA A 159 0.66 -12.42 11.52
CA ALA A 159 1.46 -11.90 12.62
C ALA A 159 2.94 -12.28 12.49
N PHE A 160 3.25 -13.49 12.02
CA PHE A 160 4.64 -13.85 11.75
C PHE A 160 5.22 -13.01 10.61
N GLY A 161 4.46 -12.86 9.52
CA GLY A 161 4.83 -12.01 8.39
C GLY A 161 5.10 -10.57 8.80
N ARG A 162 4.28 -10.00 9.70
CA ARG A 162 4.53 -8.65 10.25
C ARG A 162 5.86 -8.54 10.99
N ILE A 163 6.25 -9.53 11.79
CA ILE A 163 7.57 -9.55 12.44
C ILE A 163 8.69 -9.56 11.40
N TYR A 164 8.55 -10.38 10.34
CA TYR A 164 9.54 -10.43 9.27
C TYR A 164 9.65 -9.09 8.53
N GLU A 165 8.52 -8.50 8.14
CA GLU A 165 8.46 -7.18 7.49
C GLU A 165 9.00 -6.07 8.41
N TYR A 166 8.76 -6.14 9.72
CA TYR A 166 9.31 -5.20 10.70
C TYR A 166 10.84 -5.25 10.71
N PHE A 167 11.42 -6.44 10.86
CA PHE A 167 12.88 -6.61 10.82
C PHE A 167 13.47 -6.17 9.48
N LEU A 168 12.81 -6.50 8.38
CA LEU A 168 13.21 -6.10 7.04
C LEU A 168 13.25 -4.57 6.89
N GLY A 169 12.21 -3.88 7.39
CA GLY A 169 12.16 -2.42 7.42
C GLY A 169 13.25 -1.82 8.31
N GLU A 170 13.41 -2.31 9.53
CA GLU A 170 14.44 -1.86 10.47
C GLU A 170 15.86 -2.06 9.95
N PHE A 171 16.16 -3.19 9.30
CA PHE A 171 17.45 -3.40 8.65
C PHE A 171 17.69 -2.38 7.53
N ALA A 172 16.68 -2.14 6.69
CA ALA A 172 16.78 -1.12 5.63
C ALA A 172 17.02 0.28 6.20
N MET A 173 16.42 0.62 7.34
CA MET A 173 16.67 1.87 8.07
C MET A 173 18.11 1.95 8.60
N SER A 174 18.62 0.86 9.18
CA SER A 174 19.94 0.80 9.79
C SER A 174 21.11 0.85 8.78
N GLU A 175 20.87 0.45 7.53
CA GLU A 175 21.89 0.42 6.46
C GLU A 175 22.19 1.80 5.84
N GLY A 176 21.49 2.88 6.24
CA GLY A 176 21.82 4.26 5.87
C GLY A 176 21.59 4.60 4.40
N GLN A 177 22.30 5.63 3.89
CA GLN A 177 22.21 6.07 2.49
C GLN A 177 22.68 4.94 1.56
N GLY A 178 21.71 4.28 0.94
CA GLY A 178 21.90 3.12 0.06
C GLY A 178 21.05 1.90 0.42
N GLY A 179 20.57 1.76 1.66
CA GLY A 179 19.68 0.66 2.07
C GLY A 179 18.20 1.03 2.04
N GLY A 180 17.83 2.13 2.71
CA GLY A 180 16.44 2.55 2.83
C GLY A 180 15.89 3.33 1.63
N GLU A 181 16.72 3.72 0.66
CA GLU A 181 16.25 4.28 -0.62
C GLU A 181 15.46 3.25 -1.44
N PHE A 182 15.65 1.97 -1.15
CA PHE A 182 15.00 0.84 -1.82
C PHE A 182 13.87 0.21 -1.00
N TYR A 183 13.65 0.66 0.24
CA TYR A 183 12.53 0.20 1.06
C TYR A 183 11.38 1.19 1.01
N THR A 184 10.20 0.71 0.62
CA THR A 184 9.00 1.54 0.59
C THR A 184 8.24 1.37 1.90
N PRO A 185 7.93 2.46 2.64
CA PRO A 185 7.13 2.40 3.85
C PRO A 185 5.79 1.67 3.63
N VAL A 186 5.40 0.84 4.61
CA VAL A 186 4.19 -0.01 4.53
C VAL A 186 2.94 0.81 4.25
N SER A 187 2.82 2.01 4.83
CA SER A 187 1.68 2.90 4.60
C SER A 187 1.53 3.38 3.15
N ILE A 188 2.65 3.68 2.49
CA ILE A 188 2.66 4.08 1.08
C ILE A 188 2.27 2.89 0.20
N VAL A 189 2.90 1.73 0.42
CA VAL A 189 2.58 0.48 -0.30
C VAL A 189 1.10 0.15 -0.14
N ARG A 190 0.57 0.33 1.08
CA ARG A 190 -0.82 0.05 1.40
C ARG A 190 -1.77 0.98 0.66
N LEU A 191 -1.50 2.29 0.62
CA LEU A 191 -2.32 3.23 -0.15
C LEU A 191 -2.30 2.89 -1.64
N LEU A 192 -1.14 2.58 -2.23
CA LEU A 192 -1.05 2.17 -3.63
C LEU A 192 -1.96 0.97 -3.91
N THR A 193 -1.92 -0.05 -3.03
CA THR A 193 -2.73 -1.26 -3.17
C THR A 193 -4.22 -0.96 -3.06
N GLU A 194 -4.63 -0.14 -2.09
CA GLU A 194 -6.04 0.20 -1.85
C GLU A 194 -6.65 1.06 -2.97
N VAL A 195 -5.84 1.85 -3.68
CA VAL A 195 -6.31 2.64 -4.83
C VAL A 195 -6.33 1.81 -6.13
N ILE A 196 -5.42 0.85 -6.27
CA ILE A 196 -5.35 -0.02 -7.46
C ILE A 196 -6.37 -1.15 -7.42
N GLU A 197 -6.58 -1.71 -6.23
CA GLU A 197 -7.49 -2.82 -5.95
C GLU A 197 -7.18 -4.08 -6.78
N PRO A 198 -6.01 -4.72 -6.58
CA PRO A 198 -5.58 -5.86 -7.38
C PRO A 198 -6.34 -7.14 -6.99
N TYR A 199 -7.59 -7.28 -7.43
CA TYR A 199 -8.44 -8.42 -7.07
C TYR A 199 -7.97 -9.75 -7.69
N HIS A 200 -7.73 -9.77 -9.00
CA HIS A 200 -7.32 -10.96 -9.75
C HIS A 200 -6.57 -10.58 -11.03
N GLY A 201 -5.58 -11.39 -11.43
CA GLY A 201 -4.83 -11.21 -12.67
C GLY A 201 -3.32 -11.22 -12.49
N ARG A 202 -2.62 -10.71 -13.51
CA ARG A 202 -1.15 -10.62 -13.51
C ARG A 202 -0.70 -9.30 -12.89
N ILE A 203 0.17 -9.40 -11.89
CA ILE A 203 0.80 -8.25 -11.23
C ILE A 203 2.31 -8.22 -11.52
N LEU A 204 2.80 -7.03 -11.88
CA LEU A 204 4.22 -6.76 -12.13
C LEU A 204 4.75 -5.71 -11.17
N ASP A 205 5.94 -5.95 -10.63
CA ASP A 205 6.81 -4.89 -10.12
C ASP A 205 8.20 -5.03 -10.79
N PRO A 206 8.56 -4.14 -11.73
CA PRO A 206 9.82 -4.25 -12.46
C PRO A 206 11.01 -3.66 -11.68
N ALA A 207 10.82 -3.24 -10.43
CA ALA A 207 11.87 -2.85 -9.50
C ALA A 207 11.49 -3.33 -8.09
N CYS A 208 11.28 -4.65 -7.96
CA CYS A 208 10.47 -5.20 -6.87
C CYS A 208 11.10 -5.11 -5.48
N GLY A 209 12.39 -4.79 -5.38
CA GLY A 209 13.09 -4.71 -4.10
C GLY A 209 12.84 -5.97 -3.28
N SER A 210 12.46 -5.81 -2.01
CA SER A 210 12.16 -6.90 -1.09
C SER A 210 10.72 -7.46 -1.20
N GLY A 211 9.94 -7.07 -2.22
CA GLY A 211 8.63 -7.66 -2.52
C GLY A 211 7.44 -7.11 -1.73
N GLY A 212 7.58 -5.97 -1.03
CA GLY A 212 6.51 -5.38 -0.22
C GLY A 212 5.22 -5.10 -1.00
N MET A 213 5.31 -4.69 -2.27
CA MET A 213 4.14 -4.46 -3.14
C MET A 213 3.30 -5.74 -3.33
N PHE A 214 3.97 -6.90 -3.48
CA PHE A 214 3.28 -8.19 -3.65
C PHE A 214 2.63 -8.66 -2.36
N VAL A 215 3.32 -8.53 -1.23
CA VAL A 215 2.79 -8.90 0.10
C VAL A 215 1.53 -8.08 0.41
N SER A 216 1.59 -6.76 0.17
CA SER A 216 0.42 -5.90 0.37
C SER A 216 -0.74 -6.25 -0.57
N SER A 217 -0.46 -6.55 -1.84
CA SER A 217 -1.47 -6.97 -2.82
C SER A 217 -2.14 -8.28 -2.42
N ALA A 218 -1.38 -9.27 -1.97
CA ALA A 218 -1.93 -10.51 -1.43
C ALA A 218 -2.76 -10.29 -0.18
N ARG A 219 -2.30 -9.41 0.73
CA ARG A 219 -3.06 -9.04 1.93
C ARG A 219 -4.40 -8.39 1.56
N PHE A 220 -4.43 -7.54 0.54
CA PHE A 220 -5.67 -6.97 0.01
C PHE A 220 -6.64 -8.08 -0.45
N VAL A 221 -6.18 -8.99 -1.31
CA VAL A 221 -7.00 -10.12 -1.81
C VAL A 221 -7.57 -10.96 -0.67
N ALA A 222 -6.73 -11.33 0.31
CA ALA A 222 -7.12 -12.13 1.46
C ALA A 222 -8.20 -11.45 2.33
N GLN A 223 -8.11 -10.13 2.50
CA GLN A 223 -9.11 -9.38 3.28
C GLN A 223 -10.45 -9.27 2.56
N GLN A 224 -10.47 -9.22 1.23
CA GLN A 224 -11.73 -9.22 0.46
C GLN A 224 -12.48 -10.55 0.63
N LYS A 225 -11.77 -11.68 0.77
CA LYS A 225 -12.36 -12.99 1.10
C LYS A 225 -13.17 -12.97 2.40
N ALA A 226 -12.63 -12.29 3.42
CA ALA A 226 -13.27 -12.20 4.72
C ALA A 226 -14.63 -11.49 4.62
N LYS A 227 -14.76 -10.51 3.73
CA LYS A 227 -16.02 -9.78 3.46
C LYS A 227 -17.08 -10.66 2.82
N THR A 228 -16.71 -11.44 1.80
CA THR A 228 -17.63 -12.35 1.11
C THR A 228 -18.16 -13.46 2.03
N ARG A 229 -17.41 -13.83 3.09
CA ARG A 229 -17.86 -14.82 4.08
C ARG A 229 -18.75 -14.24 5.19
N LEU A 230 -18.68 -12.93 5.45
CA LEU A 230 -19.47 -12.24 6.48
C LEU A 230 -20.84 -11.76 5.97
N THR A 231 -21.09 -11.83 4.66
CA THR A 231 -22.42 -11.63 4.08
C THR A 231 -23.15 -12.98 4.04
N PRO A 232 -24.24 -13.18 4.80
CA PRO A 232 -25.02 -14.41 4.66
C PRO A 232 -25.55 -14.49 3.22
N PRO A 233 -25.57 -15.69 2.60
CA PRO A 233 -26.19 -15.82 1.28
C PRO A 233 -27.63 -15.31 1.39
N SER A 234 -27.97 -14.34 0.55
CA SER A 234 -29.36 -13.98 0.31
C SER A 234 -30.12 -15.28 0.04
N SER A 235 -31.20 -15.50 0.79
CA SER A 235 -32.00 -16.72 0.70
C SER A 235 -32.23 -17.10 -0.77
N PRO A 236 -32.04 -18.37 -1.15
CA PRO A 236 -32.27 -18.77 -2.53
C PRO A 236 -33.69 -18.35 -2.90
N ALA A 237 -33.83 -17.61 -4.00
CA ALA A 237 -35.11 -17.29 -4.57
C ALA A 237 -35.91 -18.58 -4.68
N LEU A 238 -37.06 -18.63 -4.01
CA LEU A 238 -38.01 -19.74 -4.11
C LEU A 238 -38.35 -19.90 -5.60
N LEU A 239 -37.83 -20.97 -6.21
CA LEU A 239 -38.31 -21.43 -7.50
C LEU A 239 -39.79 -21.83 -7.33
N PRO A 240 -40.66 -21.53 -8.30
CA PRO A 240 -42.04 -21.94 -8.24
C PRO A 240 -42.11 -23.46 -8.24
N GLU A 241 -42.86 -24.02 -7.29
CA GLU A 241 -43.18 -25.45 -7.24
C GLU A 241 -43.89 -25.85 -8.53
N VAL A 242 -43.23 -26.68 -9.34
CA VAL A 242 -43.86 -27.37 -10.46
C VAL A 242 -44.38 -28.69 -9.92
N GLU A 243 -45.70 -28.80 -9.80
CA GLU A 243 -46.37 -30.07 -9.58
C GLU A 243 -46.18 -30.99 -10.78
N GLY A 244 -45.72 -32.21 -10.51
CA GLY A 244 -46.06 -33.40 -11.30
C GLY A 244 -44.94 -33.98 -12.16
N GLY A 245 -44.74 -35.29 -12.00
CA GLY A 245 -44.45 -36.15 -13.14
C GLY A 245 -43.10 -36.86 -13.18
N GLU A 246 -43.08 -38.02 -12.51
CA GLU A 246 -42.40 -39.25 -12.91
C GLU A 246 -40.88 -39.41 -12.77
N GLU A 247 -40.59 -40.57 -12.19
CA GLU A 247 -39.35 -41.14 -11.71
C GLU A 247 -38.73 -42.00 -12.83
N TYR A 248 -37.49 -41.71 -13.26
CA TYR A 248 -36.69 -42.67 -14.02
C TYR A 248 -35.20 -42.55 -13.67
N ALA A 249 -34.65 -43.66 -13.18
CA ALA A 249 -33.22 -43.82 -12.88
C ALA A 249 -32.39 -44.01 -14.16
N PRO A 250 -31.12 -43.54 -14.24
CA PRO A 250 -30.27 -43.85 -15.38
C PRO A 250 -29.33 -45.03 -15.08
N SER A 251 -29.49 -46.10 -15.85
CA SER A 251 -28.48 -47.13 -16.07
C SER A 251 -27.54 -46.71 -17.22
N SER A 252 -26.25 -46.70 -16.93
CA SER A 252 -25.10 -47.14 -17.76
C SER A 252 -25.00 -46.82 -19.27
N THR A 253 -23.75 -46.52 -19.64
CA THR A 253 -23.06 -46.74 -20.94
C THR A 253 -23.19 -45.70 -22.08
N ARG A 254 -22.12 -44.89 -22.18
CA ARG A 254 -21.20 -44.76 -23.32
C ARG A 254 -21.81 -44.45 -24.71
N SER A 255 -21.57 -43.24 -25.21
CA SER A 255 -20.83 -42.95 -26.47
C SER A 255 -21.02 -41.47 -26.86
N LEU A 256 -19.94 -40.69 -26.86
CA LEU A 256 -19.90 -39.32 -27.42
C LEU A 256 -19.59 -39.39 -28.92
N PRO A 257 -20.34 -38.69 -29.80
CA PRO A 257 -19.81 -38.19 -31.05
C PRO A 257 -19.33 -36.74 -30.87
N LYS A 258 -18.20 -36.42 -31.50
CA LYS A 258 -17.70 -35.05 -31.70
C LYS A 258 -18.69 -34.29 -32.61
N VAL A 259 -19.03 -33.06 -32.22
CA VAL A 259 -19.52 -32.02 -33.15
C VAL A 259 -18.83 -30.70 -32.77
N GLU A 260 -18.20 -30.10 -33.77
CA GLU A 260 -17.54 -28.80 -33.75
C GLU A 260 -18.57 -27.65 -33.77
N GLY A 261 -18.18 -26.50 -33.21
CA GLY A 261 -18.68 -25.19 -33.66
C GLY A 261 -19.82 -24.58 -32.84
N GLY A 262 -19.45 -23.71 -31.90
CA GLY A 262 -20.39 -22.79 -31.24
C GLY A 262 -19.73 -22.05 -30.09
N LEU A 263 -19.18 -20.86 -30.35
CA LEU A 263 -18.80 -19.92 -29.29
C LEU A 263 -20.07 -19.48 -28.55
N SER A 264 -20.32 -20.06 -27.39
CA SER A 264 -21.15 -19.43 -26.36
C SER A 264 -20.23 -18.78 -25.35
N VAL A 265 -20.23 -17.44 -25.33
CA VAL A 265 -19.65 -16.63 -24.26
C VAL A 265 -20.51 -16.82 -23.01
N GLY A 266 -20.22 -17.87 -22.25
CA GLY A 266 -20.53 -17.94 -20.84
C GLY A 266 -19.29 -17.44 -20.09
N HIS A 267 -19.37 -16.29 -19.44
CA HIS A 267 -18.46 -15.99 -18.35
C HIS A 267 -18.69 -17.08 -17.31
N ASP A 268 -17.79 -18.06 -17.27
CA ASP A 268 -17.70 -18.99 -16.16
C ASP A 268 -17.35 -18.12 -14.95
N VAL A 269 -18.30 -17.94 -14.04
CA VAL A 269 -18.08 -17.23 -12.77
C VAL A 269 -17.19 -18.15 -11.95
N THR A 270 -15.88 -18.10 -12.19
CA THR A 270 -14.89 -18.65 -11.27
C THR A 270 -15.10 -17.94 -9.95
N GLN A 271 -15.66 -18.64 -8.97
CA GLN A 271 -15.87 -18.12 -7.62
C GLN A 271 -14.57 -17.52 -7.12
N TYR A 272 -14.58 -16.21 -6.82
CA TYR A 272 -13.48 -15.51 -6.17
C TYR A 272 -13.07 -16.30 -4.92
N SER A 273 -11.93 -16.95 -4.98
CA SER A 273 -11.41 -17.84 -3.94
C SER A 273 -10.87 -17.05 -2.76
N GLY A 274 -10.44 -15.81 -3.03
CA GLY A 274 -9.75 -14.93 -2.11
C GLY A 274 -8.43 -15.51 -1.59
N ASP A 275 -7.92 -16.56 -2.24
CA ASP A 275 -6.60 -17.11 -2.02
C ASP A 275 -5.63 -16.38 -2.96
N PRO A 276 -4.68 -15.58 -2.43
CA PRO A 276 -3.76 -14.81 -3.25
C PRO A 276 -3.02 -15.61 -4.33
N ASN A 277 -2.65 -16.87 -4.06
CA ASN A 277 -1.93 -17.71 -5.03
C ASN A 277 -2.80 -18.17 -6.20
N ARG A 278 -4.13 -18.11 -6.05
CA ARG A 278 -5.09 -18.44 -7.12
C ARG A 278 -5.54 -17.20 -7.87
N GLU A 279 -5.66 -16.08 -7.18
CA GLU A 279 -6.14 -14.83 -7.77
C GLU A 279 -5.02 -14.06 -8.48
N LEU A 280 -3.79 -14.06 -7.95
CA LEU A 280 -2.69 -13.24 -8.46
C LEU A 280 -1.56 -14.08 -9.02
N SER A 281 -1.10 -13.70 -10.22
CA SER A 281 0.15 -14.21 -10.80
C SER A 281 1.25 -13.16 -10.64
N ILE A 282 2.13 -13.37 -9.64
CA ILE A 282 3.19 -12.43 -9.24
C ILE A 282 4.41 -12.51 -10.16
N HIS A 283 4.86 -11.37 -10.67
CA HIS A 283 6.05 -11.23 -11.50
C HIS A 283 6.89 -10.05 -11.02
N GLY A 284 8.18 -10.27 -10.76
CA GLY A 284 9.08 -9.24 -10.26
C GLY A 284 10.40 -9.20 -11.02
N ILE A 285 11.03 -8.03 -11.06
CA ILE A 285 12.41 -7.87 -11.52
C ILE A 285 13.18 -7.07 -10.48
N GLU A 286 14.34 -7.57 -10.07
CA GLU A 286 15.24 -6.89 -9.14
C GLU A 286 16.69 -7.02 -9.63
N LYS A 287 17.39 -5.90 -9.79
CA LYS A 287 18.74 -5.89 -10.35
C LYS A 287 19.75 -6.59 -9.43
N THR A 288 19.62 -6.40 -8.12
CA THR A 288 20.56 -6.90 -7.11
C THR A 288 20.18 -8.30 -6.63
N ASP A 289 21.13 -9.22 -6.63
CA ASP A 289 20.81 -10.62 -6.31
C ASP A 289 20.41 -10.79 -4.84
N GLU A 290 21.09 -10.07 -3.94
CA GLU A 290 20.83 -10.08 -2.51
C GLU A 290 19.39 -9.65 -2.20
N THR A 291 18.96 -8.52 -2.75
CA THR A 291 17.59 -8.00 -2.56
C THR A 291 16.55 -8.91 -3.21
N GLY A 292 16.85 -9.48 -4.38
CA GLY A 292 15.96 -10.44 -5.04
C GLY A 292 15.75 -11.72 -4.23
N ARG A 293 16.78 -12.19 -3.52
CA ARG A 293 16.63 -13.31 -2.57
C ARG A 293 15.76 -12.91 -1.38
N LEU A 294 15.90 -11.69 -0.84
CA LEU A 294 15.01 -11.17 0.19
C LEU A 294 13.55 -11.11 -0.28
N CYS A 295 13.30 -10.69 -1.52
CA CYS A 295 11.96 -10.73 -2.13
C CYS A 295 11.36 -12.13 -2.07
N ARG A 296 12.13 -13.14 -2.51
CA ARG A 296 11.67 -14.53 -2.54
C ARG A 296 11.44 -15.11 -1.14
N LEU A 297 12.29 -14.77 -0.17
CA LEU A 297 12.05 -15.14 1.23
C LEU A 297 10.79 -14.48 1.78
N ASN A 298 10.60 -13.19 1.52
CA ASN A 298 9.44 -12.45 1.98
C ASN A 298 8.14 -13.07 1.43
N LEU A 299 8.09 -13.34 0.11
CA LEU A 299 6.97 -14.08 -0.49
C LEU A 299 6.72 -15.42 0.21
N ALA A 300 7.76 -16.21 0.45
CA ALA A 300 7.63 -17.51 1.10
C ALA A 300 7.13 -17.42 2.56
N VAL A 301 7.53 -16.41 3.33
CA VAL A 301 6.99 -16.13 4.68
C VAL A 301 5.49 -15.84 4.63
N HIS A 302 5.04 -15.15 3.59
CA HIS A 302 3.62 -14.86 3.38
C HIS A 302 2.87 -15.99 2.66
N GLY A 303 3.53 -17.13 2.42
CA GLY A 303 2.94 -18.27 1.72
C GLY A 303 2.62 -17.99 0.25
N LEU A 304 3.32 -17.04 -0.37
CA LEU A 304 3.14 -16.60 -1.74
C LEU A 304 4.19 -17.20 -2.67
N GLU A 305 3.79 -17.45 -3.91
CA GLU A 305 4.68 -17.84 -5.00
C GLU A 305 4.70 -16.77 -6.10
N GLY A 306 5.86 -16.56 -6.71
CA GLY A 306 6.02 -15.56 -7.76
C GLY A 306 7.24 -15.82 -8.63
N ARG A 307 7.17 -15.37 -9.89
CA ARG A 307 8.30 -15.41 -10.83
C ARG A 307 9.16 -14.16 -10.64
N ILE A 308 10.16 -14.25 -9.77
CA ILE A 308 11.09 -13.15 -9.49
C ILE A 308 12.38 -13.35 -10.27
N MET A 309 12.66 -12.42 -11.19
CA MET A 309 13.90 -12.39 -11.96
C MET A 309 14.87 -11.47 -11.25
N HIS A 310 15.95 -12.03 -10.72
CA HIS A 310 16.92 -11.25 -9.97
C HIS A 310 18.36 -11.64 -10.21
N GLY A 311 19.26 -10.70 -9.92
CA GLY A 311 20.70 -10.91 -10.07
C GLY A 311 21.14 -11.16 -11.52
N GLY A 312 22.40 -11.57 -11.67
CA GLY A 312 23.02 -11.68 -13.00
C GLY A 312 23.06 -10.34 -13.73
N ASN A 313 22.91 -10.36 -15.06
CA ASN A 313 22.90 -9.15 -15.89
C ASN A 313 21.48 -8.59 -16.12
N VAL A 314 20.45 -9.03 -15.36
CA VAL A 314 19.07 -8.59 -15.58
C VAL A 314 18.89 -7.13 -15.14
N ASN A 315 18.33 -6.32 -16.02
CA ASN A 315 18.09 -4.91 -15.79
C ASN A 315 16.83 -4.47 -16.53
N SER A 316 15.84 -3.99 -15.78
CA SER A 316 14.52 -3.63 -16.31
C SER A 316 14.54 -2.52 -17.36
N TYR A 317 15.63 -1.76 -17.55
CA TYR A 317 15.73 -0.86 -18.70
C TYR A 317 15.98 -1.61 -20.01
N TYR A 318 16.83 -2.64 -19.98
CA TYR A 318 17.38 -3.30 -21.17
C TYR A 318 16.72 -4.64 -21.44
N ASP A 319 16.31 -5.33 -20.38
CA ASP A 319 15.77 -6.68 -20.42
C ASP A 319 14.26 -6.65 -20.17
N ASP A 320 13.54 -7.58 -20.79
CA ASP A 320 12.10 -7.79 -20.58
C ASP A 320 11.82 -9.28 -20.37
N PRO A 321 12.28 -9.86 -19.23
CA PRO A 321 12.21 -11.30 -18.99
C PRO A 321 10.77 -11.83 -18.82
N HIS A 322 9.80 -10.94 -18.68
CA HIS A 322 8.39 -11.29 -18.51
C HIS A 322 7.52 -10.95 -19.73
N GLU A 323 8.14 -10.48 -20.82
CA GLU A 323 7.45 -10.00 -22.02
C GLU A 323 6.33 -9.01 -21.63
N ALA A 324 6.67 -7.98 -20.87
CA ALA A 324 5.71 -7.21 -20.08
C ALA A 324 4.75 -6.37 -20.92
N THR A 325 5.16 -5.92 -22.11
CA THR A 325 4.39 -4.97 -22.91
C THR A 325 2.97 -5.48 -23.22
N GLY A 326 1.95 -4.78 -22.72
CA GLY A 326 0.53 -5.06 -22.95
C GLY A 326 -0.05 -6.26 -22.17
N ASN A 327 0.70 -6.83 -21.22
CA ASN A 327 0.46 -8.17 -20.71
C ASN A 327 0.05 -8.25 -19.24
N PHE A 328 0.03 -7.13 -18.52
CA PHE A 328 -0.24 -7.09 -17.08
C PHE A 328 -1.54 -6.33 -16.74
N ASP A 329 -2.28 -6.84 -15.76
CA ASP A 329 -3.47 -6.19 -15.21
C ASP A 329 -3.08 -5.11 -14.19
N PHE A 330 -2.01 -5.37 -13.42
CA PHE A 330 -1.54 -4.46 -12.39
C PHE A 330 -0.04 -4.23 -12.47
N VAL A 331 0.37 -2.98 -12.29
CA VAL A 331 1.76 -2.62 -12.02
C VAL A 331 1.81 -1.84 -10.72
N LEU A 332 2.56 -2.33 -9.73
CA LEU A 332 2.84 -1.57 -8.50
C LEU A 332 4.35 -1.46 -8.35
N ALA A 333 4.88 -0.26 -8.13
CA ALA A 333 6.33 -0.06 -8.13
C ALA A 333 6.79 1.17 -7.33
N ASN A 334 7.98 1.07 -6.78
CA ASN A 334 8.77 2.21 -6.33
C ASN A 334 10.19 2.07 -6.90
N PRO A 335 10.44 2.55 -8.13
CA PRO A 335 11.74 2.38 -8.76
C PRO A 335 12.77 3.37 -8.17
N PRO A 336 14.08 3.14 -8.41
CA PRO A 336 15.11 4.10 -8.03
C PRO A 336 14.90 5.44 -8.76
N PHE A 337 14.88 6.54 -8.00
CA PHE A 337 14.65 7.88 -8.54
C PHE A 337 15.91 8.47 -9.15
N ASN A 338 15.73 9.31 -10.18
CA ASN A 338 16.78 10.15 -10.77
C ASN A 338 18.04 9.37 -11.18
N VAL A 339 17.85 8.14 -11.69
CA VAL A 339 18.95 7.33 -12.20
C VAL A 339 19.47 7.95 -13.49
N ASN A 340 20.76 8.26 -13.51
CA ASN A 340 21.48 8.81 -14.65
C ASN A 340 22.25 7.71 -15.39
N ALA A 341 22.87 8.05 -16.51
CA ALA A 341 23.74 7.18 -17.29
C ALA A 341 23.08 5.88 -17.79
N VAL A 342 21.77 5.92 -18.09
CA VAL A 342 21.11 4.84 -18.83
C VAL A 342 21.52 4.90 -20.29
N ASP A 343 22.02 3.78 -20.83
CA ASP A 343 22.49 3.66 -22.21
C ASP A 343 21.30 3.64 -23.17
N LYS A 344 20.96 4.81 -23.70
CA LYS A 344 19.82 5.01 -24.62
C LYS A 344 20.03 4.36 -25.99
N GLU A 345 21.26 4.07 -26.39
CA GLU A 345 21.54 3.40 -27.66
C GLU A 345 20.96 1.98 -27.65
N ARG A 346 21.08 1.29 -26.51
CA ARG A 346 20.48 -0.04 -26.29
C ARG A 346 18.96 -0.04 -26.28
N LEU A 347 18.32 1.12 -26.15
CA LEU A 347 16.86 1.23 -26.06
C LEU A 347 16.20 1.51 -27.42
N LYS A 348 16.96 1.79 -28.48
CA LYS A 348 16.44 2.25 -29.78
C LYS A 348 15.37 1.33 -30.38
N ASP A 349 15.59 0.01 -30.31
CA ASP A 349 14.66 -0.99 -30.84
C ASP A 349 13.39 -1.17 -29.99
N SER A 350 13.36 -0.57 -28.79
CA SER A 350 12.25 -0.60 -27.85
C SER A 350 11.37 0.66 -27.90
N VAL A 351 11.62 1.57 -28.85
CA VAL A 351 10.90 2.85 -28.99
C VAL A 351 9.79 2.76 -30.03
N GLY A 352 8.66 3.39 -29.75
CA GLY A 352 7.55 3.58 -30.68
C GLY A 352 6.24 2.90 -30.26
N PRO A 353 5.14 3.13 -31.00
CA PRO A 353 3.81 2.64 -30.62
C PRO A 353 3.80 1.13 -30.38
N GLY A 354 3.19 0.71 -29.27
CA GLY A 354 3.11 -0.71 -28.89
C GLY A 354 4.45 -1.32 -28.43
N ARG A 355 5.48 -0.51 -28.17
CA ARG A 355 6.76 -0.92 -27.59
C ARG A 355 6.89 -0.43 -26.13
N ARG A 356 8.02 -0.75 -25.50
CA ARG A 356 8.34 -0.42 -24.11
C ARG A 356 8.42 1.09 -23.85
N PHE A 357 8.87 1.86 -24.83
CA PHE A 357 8.97 3.33 -24.78
C PHE A 357 8.10 3.96 -25.88
N PRO A 358 6.76 3.99 -25.71
CA PRO A 358 5.84 4.34 -26.78
C PRO A 358 5.86 5.83 -27.16
N PHE A 359 6.36 6.70 -26.29
CA PHE A 359 6.33 8.16 -26.48
C PHE A 359 7.72 8.76 -26.77
N GLY A 360 8.70 7.90 -27.10
CA GLY A 360 10.09 8.30 -27.32
C GLY A 360 10.94 8.27 -26.05
N LEU A 361 12.25 8.50 -26.22
CA LEU A 361 13.19 8.55 -25.10
C LEU A 361 13.31 9.97 -24.56
N PRO A 362 13.40 10.15 -23.22
CA PRO A 362 13.71 11.46 -22.65
C PRO A 362 15.10 11.91 -23.12
N ARG A 363 15.26 13.20 -23.45
CA ARG A 363 16.55 13.80 -23.81
C ARG A 363 17.43 14.02 -22.58
N THR A 364 16.81 14.34 -21.45
CA THR A 364 17.48 14.48 -20.14
C THR A 364 18.15 13.18 -19.74
N ASP A 365 19.31 13.27 -19.07
CA ASP A 365 19.95 12.11 -18.45
C ASP A 365 19.29 11.81 -17.11
N ASN A 366 18.06 11.30 -17.15
CA ASN A 366 17.28 10.90 -16.00
C ASN A 366 16.29 9.81 -16.42
N ALA A 367 16.25 8.70 -15.68
CA ALA A 367 15.46 7.53 -16.02
C ALA A 367 14.00 7.56 -15.52
N ASN A 368 13.55 8.59 -14.80
CA ASN A 368 12.18 8.66 -14.28
C ASN A 368 11.15 8.44 -15.40
N TYR A 369 11.31 9.09 -16.55
CA TYR A 369 10.42 8.93 -17.70
C TYR A 369 10.67 7.67 -18.55
N LEU A 370 11.75 6.93 -18.27
CA LEU A 370 11.87 5.56 -18.77
C LEU A 370 10.99 4.63 -17.93
N TRP A 371 11.05 4.73 -16.60
CA TRP A 371 10.18 3.96 -15.70
C TRP A 371 8.70 4.21 -15.91
N ILE A 372 8.29 5.47 -15.96
CA ILE A 372 6.88 5.85 -16.18
C ILE A 372 6.33 5.21 -17.46
N GLN A 373 7.13 5.18 -18.53
CA GLN A 373 6.77 4.54 -19.79
C GLN A 373 6.73 3.01 -19.70
N LEU A 374 7.67 2.38 -18.97
CA LEU A 374 7.66 0.95 -18.72
C LEU A 374 6.40 0.52 -17.95
N PHE A 375 6.00 1.30 -16.93
CA PHE A 375 4.77 1.02 -16.19
C PHE A 375 3.53 1.13 -17.07
N TYR A 376 3.42 2.19 -17.87
CA TYR A 376 2.30 2.35 -18.80
C TYR A 376 2.24 1.26 -19.87
N SER A 377 3.38 0.95 -20.50
CA SER A 377 3.45 0.00 -21.61
C SER A 377 3.23 -1.43 -21.16
N ALA A 378 3.58 -1.80 -19.92
CA ALA A 378 3.33 -3.12 -19.37
C ALA A 378 1.83 -3.45 -19.20
N LEU A 379 1.00 -2.43 -18.99
CA LEU A 379 -0.43 -2.62 -18.76
C LEU A 379 -1.17 -3.08 -20.02
N ASN A 380 -2.07 -4.04 -19.86
CA ASN A 380 -3.08 -4.39 -20.87
C ASN A 380 -4.15 -3.28 -21.01
N GLU A 381 -5.17 -3.47 -21.85
CA GLU A 381 -6.18 -2.43 -22.10
C GLU A 381 -7.05 -2.04 -20.89
N ARG A 382 -7.14 -2.92 -19.88
CA ARG A 382 -7.91 -2.69 -18.65
C ARG A 382 -7.01 -2.46 -17.43
N GLY A 383 -5.70 -2.48 -17.63
CA GLY A 383 -4.75 -2.49 -16.55
C GLY A 383 -4.68 -1.16 -15.79
N ARG A 384 -4.32 -1.25 -14.52
CA ARG A 384 -4.07 -0.12 -13.62
C ARG A 384 -2.63 -0.17 -13.08
N ALA A 385 -1.98 0.98 -12.97
CA ALA A 385 -0.66 1.07 -12.33
C ALA A 385 -0.67 2.05 -11.18
N GLY A 386 -0.01 1.74 -10.07
CA GLY A 386 0.16 2.62 -8.91
C GLY A 386 1.63 2.65 -8.53
N PHE A 387 2.28 3.80 -8.63
CA PHE A 387 3.73 3.86 -8.45
C PHE A 387 4.19 5.16 -7.81
N VAL A 388 5.34 5.08 -7.14
CA VAL A 388 5.98 6.23 -6.49
C VAL A 388 6.95 6.89 -7.47
N MET A 389 6.97 8.22 -7.53
CA MET A 389 7.97 9.01 -8.25
C MET A 389 8.47 10.17 -7.42
N ALA A 390 9.70 10.62 -7.70
CA ALA A 390 10.19 11.90 -7.21
C ALA A 390 9.25 13.05 -7.62
N ASN A 391 9.04 14.03 -6.74
CA ASN A 391 8.20 15.21 -7.02
C ASN A 391 8.63 15.98 -8.29
N SER A 392 9.92 15.99 -8.60
CA SER A 392 10.44 16.62 -9.82
C SER A 392 9.83 16.03 -11.10
N ALA A 393 9.45 14.75 -11.10
CA ALA A 393 8.88 14.09 -12.28
C ALA A 393 7.53 14.69 -12.68
N SER A 394 6.72 15.19 -11.73
CA SER A 394 5.41 15.80 -12.04
C SER A 394 5.51 17.18 -12.68
N ASP A 395 6.66 17.84 -12.59
CA ASP A 395 6.91 19.19 -13.12
C ASP A 395 8.04 19.25 -14.17
N ALA A 396 8.62 18.10 -14.53
CA ALA A 396 9.74 17.99 -15.45
C ALA A 396 9.44 18.68 -16.80
N ARG A 397 10.47 19.27 -17.43
CA ARG A 397 10.34 20.11 -18.62
C ARG A 397 10.83 19.39 -19.89
N SER A 398 10.84 20.09 -21.02
CA SER A 398 11.43 19.60 -22.27
C SER A 398 10.77 18.29 -22.77
N SER A 399 11.56 17.27 -23.14
CA SER A 399 11.00 15.99 -23.63
C SER A 399 10.15 15.25 -22.60
N GLU A 400 10.40 15.44 -21.32
CA GLU A 400 9.63 14.78 -20.26
C GLU A 400 8.24 15.41 -20.11
N GLN A 401 8.15 16.73 -20.28
CA GLN A 401 6.86 17.42 -20.41
C GLN A 401 6.05 16.89 -21.59
N GLU A 402 6.71 16.64 -22.72
CA GLU A 402 6.06 16.12 -23.93
C GLU A 402 5.54 14.69 -23.73
N ILE A 403 6.33 13.80 -23.11
CA ILE A 403 5.87 12.45 -22.75
C ILE A 403 4.68 12.53 -21.77
N ARG A 404 4.76 13.42 -20.77
CA ARG A 404 3.68 13.64 -19.80
C ARG A 404 2.41 14.17 -20.45
N ARG A 405 2.53 15.13 -21.37
CA ARG A 405 1.41 15.64 -22.19
C ARG A 405 0.72 14.48 -22.90
N GLN A 406 1.48 13.65 -23.62
CA GLN A 406 0.93 12.51 -24.35
C GLN A 406 0.19 11.54 -23.41
N LEU A 407 0.78 11.18 -22.26
CA LEU A 407 0.14 10.33 -21.23
C LEU A 407 -1.21 10.90 -20.73
N VAL A 408 -1.29 12.22 -20.54
CA VAL A 408 -2.53 12.91 -20.11
C VAL A 408 -3.56 12.92 -21.24
N GLU A 409 -3.16 13.24 -22.48
CA GLU A 409 -4.04 13.34 -23.64
C GLU A 409 -4.69 11.99 -24.00
N ILE A 410 -3.94 10.89 -23.84
CA ILE A 410 -4.48 9.53 -24.00
C ILE A 410 -5.30 9.07 -22.79
N ARG A 411 -5.48 9.93 -21.78
CA ARG A 411 -6.26 9.68 -20.55
C ARG A 411 -5.72 8.52 -19.72
N ALA A 412 -4.41 8.29 -19.74
CA ALA A 412 -3.79 7.22 -18.95
C ALA A 412 -3.69 7.61 -17.47
N VAL A 413 -3.36 8.88 -17.18
CA VAL A 413 -3.22 9.39 -15.82
C VAL A 413 -4.58 9.45 -15.13
N ASP A 414 -4.74 8.78 -13.99
CA ASP A 414 -5.98 8.70 -13.22
C ASP A 414 -5.98 9.60 -11.99
N VAL A 415 -5.03 9.36 -11.07
CA VAL A 415 -4.93 10.03 -9.77
C VAL A 415 -3.48 10.42 -9.51
N MET A 416 -3.29 11.56 -8.84
CA MET A 416 -2.00 12.09 -8.41
C MET A 416 -2.08 12.44 -6.92
N VAL A 417 -1.18 11.90 -6.09
CA VAL A 417 -1.17 12.14 -4.63
C VAL A 417 0.17 12.71 -4.20
N ALA A 418 0.17 13.93 -3.65
CA ALA A 418 1.37 14.53 -3.09
C ALA A 418 1.61 13.99 -1.67
N VAL A 419 2.79 13.45 -1.43
CA VAL A 419 3.19 12.86 -0.15
C VAL A 419 4.10 13.83 0.59
N GLY A 420 3.88 13.95 1.90
CA GLY A 420 4.69 14.79 2.77
C GLY A 420 6.16 14.35 2.82
N PRO A 421 7.09 15.25 3.19
CA PRO A 421 8.46 14.86 3.48
C PRO A 421 8.52 13.91 4.68
N ASN A 422 9.65 13.22 4.83
CA ASN A 422 9.97 12.32 5.94
C ASN A 422 9.04 11.11 6.10
N MET A 423 8.31 10.75 5.04
CA MET A 423 7.57 9.49 4.98
C MET A 423 8.51 8.31 4.70
N PHE A 424 9.60 8.55 3.96
CA PHE A 424 10.69 7.60 3.79
C PHE A 424 11.71 7.75 4.91
N TYR A 425 12.30 6.61 5.31
CA TYR A 425 13.18 6.57 6.47
C TYR A 425 14.59 7.11 6.21
N THR A 426 15.11 6.96 4.99
CA THR A 426 16.48 7.38 4.66
C THR A 426 16.55 8.60 3.76
N VAL A 427 15.40 9.07 3.25
CA VAL A 427 15.31 10.29 2.44
C VAL A 427 14.19 11.17 2.94
N THR A 428 14.49 12.44 3.15
CA THR A 428 13.50 13.46 3.53
C THR A 428 12.72 13.97 2.31
N LEU A 429 13.07 13.48 1.11
CA LEU A 429 12.51 13.96 -0.15
C LEU A 429 11.01 13.63 -0.23
N PRO A 430 10.15 14.63 -0.47
CA PRO A 430 8.75 14.38 -0.74
C PRO A 430 8.62 13.69 -2.10
N CYS A 431 7.62 12.82 -2.22
CA CYS A 431 7.33 12.07 -3.43
C CYS A 431 5.87 12.27 -3.86
N THR A 432 5.57 11.84 -5.08
CA THR A 432 4.21 11.84 -5.62
C THR A 432 3.85 10.41 -5.98
N LEU A 433 2.66 9.98 -5.58
CA LEU A 433 2.09 8.72 -6.04
C LEU A 433 1.29 9.00 -7.32
N TRP A 434 1.58 8.22 -8.34
CA TRP A 434 0.93 8.30 -9.65
C TRP A 434 0.08 7.06 -9.84
N PHE A 435 -1.10 7.25 -10.42
CA PHE A 435 -1.99 6.17 -10.76
C PHE A 435 -2.36 6.25 -12.24
N PHE A 436 -2.23 5.12 -12.95
CA PHE A 436 -2.74 4.94 -14.29
C PHE A 436 -3.96 4.03 -14.29
N ASP A 437 -4.89 4.29 -15.20
CA ASP A 437 -6.01 3.41 -15.52
C ASP A 437 -6.26 3.47 -17.04
N LYS A 438 -5.96 2.38 -17.76
CA LYS A 438 -6.16 2.33 -19.23
C LYS A 438 -7.62 2.12 -19.63
N ALA A 439 -8.48 1.66 -18.73
CA ALA A 439 -9.92 1.55 -18.96
C ALA A 439 -10.64 2.90 -18.85
N LYS A 440 -10.03 3.89 -18.17
CA LYS A 440 -10.57 5.24 -17.98
C LYS A 440 -11.07 5.90 -19.26
N ALA A 441 -10.32 5.79 -20.37
CA ALA A 441 -10.71 6.38 -21.65
C ALA A 441 -12.01 5.79 -22.22
N LYS A 442 -12.32 4.52 -21.90
CA LYS A 442 -13.49 3.78 -22.41
C LYS A 442 -14.74 3.92 -21.54
N ALA A 443 -14.63 4.49 -20.34
CA ALA A 443 -15.73 4.66 -19.39
C ALA A 443 -16.88 5.58 -19.87
N ARG A 444 -16.73 6.24 -21.02
CA ARG A 444 -17.78 7.05 -21.68
C ARG A 444 -18.88 6.23 -22.40
N LEU A 445 -18.74 4.91 -22.57
CA LEU A 445 -19.59 4.15 -23.51
C LEU A 445 -20.82 3.46 -22.91
N THR A 446 -21.10 3.59 -21.62
CA THR A 446 -22.38 3.12 -21.03
C THR A 446 -23.15 4.31 -20.48
N PRO A 447 -24.24 4.75 -21.15
CA PRO A 447 -25.22 5.58 -20.47
C PRO A 447 -25.76 4.81 -19.26
N PRO A 448 -26.10 5.48 -18.15
CA PRO A 448 -26.81 4.82 -17.06
C PRO A 448 -28.08 4.21 -17.64
N SER A 449 -28.20 2.89 -17.54
CA SER A 449 -29.44 2.18 -17.87
C SER A 449 -30.54 2.78 -17.02
N SER A 450 -31.46 3.52 -17.65
CA SER A 450 -32.70 3.94 -17.00
C SER A 450 -33.39 2.68 -16.45
N PRO A 451 -34.00 2.74 -15.25
CA PRO A 451 -34.71 1.59 -14.70
C PRO A 451 -35.80 1.18 -15.69
N SER A 452 -35.70 -0.04 -16.19
CA SER A 452 -36.67 -0.63 -17.11
C SER A 452 -38.04 -0.65 -16.44
N LEU A 453 -38.93 0.23 -16.91
CA LEU A 453 -40.35 0.07 -16.70
C LEU A 453 -40.81 -1.17 -17.50
N LEU A 454 -41.75 -1.87 -16.88
CA LEU A 454 -42.46 -3.12 -17.22
C LEU A 454 -42.55 -3.52 -18.72
N PRO A 455 -42.66 -4.83 -19.03
CA PRO A 455 -42.73 -5.31 -20.41
C PRO A 455 -44.07 -4.91 -21.05
N GLU A 456 -44.01 -4.17 -22.15
CA GLU A 456 -45.16 -3.95 -23.02
C GLU A 456 -45.39 -5.16 -23.93
N VAL A 457 -46.67 -5.47 -24.08
CA VAL A 457 -47.26 -6.63 -24.76
C VAL A 457 -47.07 -6.52 -26.28
N GLU A 458 -46.66 -7.61 -26.91
CA GLU A 458 -46.65 -7.76 -28.37
C GLU A 458 -48.05 -7.62 -28.97
N GLY A 459 -48.19 -6.71 -29.93
CA GLY A 459 -49.35 -6.60 -30.82
C GLY A 459 -48.92 -5.86 -32.08
N GLY A 460 -48.91 -6.57 -33.21
CA GLY A 460 -48.40 -6.06 -34.48
C GLY A 460 -49.29 -5.02 -35.14
N GLU A 461 -48.71 -4.27 -36.09
CA GLU A 461 -49.20 -4.14 -37.46
C GLU A 461 -48.17 -3.38 -38.32
N GLU A 462 -48.11 -3.83 -39.57
CA GLU A 462 -47.28 -3.44 -40.70
C GLU A 462 -47.64 -2.06 -41.25
N TYR A 463 -46.66 -1.21 -41.62
CA TYR A 463 -46.76 -0.33 -42.80
C TYR A 463 -45.37 0.10 -43.29
N ALA A 464 -45.05 -0.29 -44.53
CA ALA A 464 -43.90 0.14 -45.31
C ALA A 464 -44.03 1.61 -45.75
N LEU A 465 -42.91 2.34 -45.86
CA LEU A 465 -42.69 3.35 -46.92
C LEU A 465 -41.20 3.63 -47.14
N SER A 466 -40.81 3.51 -48.41
CA SER A 466 -39.47 3.72 -48.97
C SER A 466 -39.02 5.18 -49.00
N SER A 467 -37.71 5.42 -48.99
CA SER A 467 -37.04 6.24 -50.03
C SER A 467 -35.52 6.12 -49.97
N THR A 468 -34.98 5.42 -50.95
CA THR A 468 -33.57 5.38 -51.35
C THR A 468 -33.23 6.65 -52.12
N ARG A 469 -32.07 7.29 -51.85
CA ARG A 469 -31.48 8.27 -52.77
C ARG A 469 -30.07 7.86 -53.18
N LEU A 470 -29.90 7.83 -54.50
CA LEU A 470 -28.78 7.36 -55.29
C LEU A 470 -27.50 8.20 -55.14
N LEU A 471 -26.35 7.51 -55.20
CA LEU A 471 -25.05 8.06 -55.58
C LEU A 471 -24.69 7.53 -56.98
N PRO A 472 -24.13 8.35 -57.90
CA PRO A 472 -23.60 7.85 -59.16
C PRO A 472 -22.12 7.47 -59.05
N LYS A 473 -21.76 6.37 -59.72
CA LYS A 473 -20.39 5.92 -60.00
C LYS A 473 -19.85 6.64 -61.24
N ILE A 474 -18.54 6.92 -61.26
CA ILE A 474 -17.74 7.01 -62.49
C ILE A 474 -16.40 6.28 -62.24
N GLU A 475 -16.03 5.43 -63.19
CA GLU A 475 -14.81 4.63 -63.27
C GLU A 475 -13.73 5.32 -64.13
N GLY A 476 -12.46 5.01 -63.85
CA GLY A 476 -11.44 4.76 -64.89
C GLY A 476 -10.28 5.76 -65.05
N GLY A 477 -9.04 5.22 -65.04
CA GLY A 477 -7.99 5.64 -65.99
C GLY A 477 -6.70 6.30 -65.45
N GLU A 478 -5.69 5.46 -65.20
CA GLU A 478 -4.26 5.52 -65.58
C GLU A 478 -3.39 6.81 -65.65
N GLU A 479 -2.20 6.67 -65.02
CA GLU A 479 -0.82 7.03 -65.40
C GLU A 479 -0.30 8.47 -65.68
N GLU A 480 1.00 8.58 -65.34
CA GLU A 480 2.06 9.53 -65.78
C GLU A 480 2.39 10.81 -64.97
N SER A 481 3.50 10.69 -64.21
CA SER A 481 4.80 11.38 -64.37
C SER A 481 4.96 12.93 -64.47
N LEU A 482 6.11 13.36 -63.91
CA LEU A 482 6.86 14.63 -64.09
C LEU A 482 6.67 15.79 -63.08
N SER A 483 7.61 15.85 -62.13
CA SER A 483 8.64 16.90 -61.99
C SER A 483 8.33 18.31 -62.52
N SER A 484 8.29 19.32 -61.63
CA SER A 484 9.08 20.57 -61.75
C SER A 484 8.76 21.58 -60.62
N THR A 485 9.76 21.80 -59.76
CA THR A 485 10.34 23.09 -59.36
C THR A 485 9.49 24.38 -59.24
N ARG A 486 9.54 24.94 -58.01
CA ARG A 486 9.47 26.36 -57.60
C ARG A 486 8.18 27.16 -57.86
N LEU A 487 7.62 27.71 -56.78
CA LEU A 487 7.78 29.13 -56.39
C LEU A 487 6.97 29.39 -55.11
N LEU A 488 7.64 29.92 -54.08
CA LEU A 488 6.97 30.53 -52.93
C LEU A 488 6.23 31.80 -53.38
N PRO A 489 5.05 32.06 -52.80
CA PRO A 489 4.73 33.41 -52.37
C PRO A 489 4.38 33.46 -50.88
N LYS A 490 4.92 34.47 -50.20
CA LYS A 490 4.43 34.95 -48.91
C LYS A 490 2.96 35.35 -49.05
N VAL A 491 2.09 34.88 -48.15
CA VAL A 491 0.84 35.54 -47.80
C VAL A 491 0.67 35.45 -46.29
N GLU A 492 0.28 36.59 -45.72
CA GLU A 492 0.06 36.89 -44.32
C GLU A 492 -1.19 36.21 -43.77
N GLY A 493 -1.20 35.94 -42.46
CA GLY A 493 -2.39 36.00 -41.58
C GLY A 493 -3.58 35.08 -41.91
N GLY A 494 -3.71 33.99 -41.16
CA GLY A 494 -4.95 33.23 -41.07
C GLY A 494 -4.80 32.01 -40.17
N GLU A 495 -5.47 32.03 -39.01
CA GLU A 495 -5.66 30.87 -38.15
C GLU A 495 -6.42 29.77 -38.92
N GLU A 496 -5.80 28.61 -39.13
CA GLU A 496 -6.52 27.41 -39.59
C GLU A 496 -6.92 26.55 -38.40
N ASP A 497 -8.19 26.72 -38.06
CA ASP A 497 -9.03 25.89 -37.20
C ASP A 497 -8.99 24.42 -37.69
N SER A 498 -8.52 23.48 -36.86
CA SER A 498 -8.62 22.05 -37.17
C SER A 498 -10.07 21.55 -36.97
N PRO A 499 -10.58 20.56 -37.74
CA PRO A 499 -12.00 20.18 -37.74
C PRO A 499 -12.49 19.40 -36.49
N LEU A 500 -11.77 19.44 -35.37
CA LEU A 500 -12.16 18.79 -34.12
C LEU A 500 -12.79 19.74 -33.08
N SER A 501 -12.91 21.04 -33.38
CA SER A 501 -13.29 22.07 -32.40
C SER A 501 -14.78 22.41 -32.32
N ARG A 502 -15.68 21.76 -33.05
CA ARG A 502 -17.13 22.05 -32.98
C ARG A 502 -17.97 20.82 -32.62
N ARG A 503 -18.00 20.51 -31.34
CA ARG A 503 -19.16 19.94 -30.61
C ARG A 503 -18.85 19.90 -29.11
N ILE A 504 -18.82 21.07 -28.48
CA ILE A 504 -19.02 21.19 -27.04
C ILE A 504 -20.15 22.20 -26.88
N LEU A 505 -21.36 21.67 -26.70
CA LEU A 505 -22.51 22.47 -26.34
C LEU A 505 -22.31 22.98 -24.90
N THR A 506 -22.63 24.25 -24.77
CA THR A 506 -22.79 25.00 -23.53
C THR A 506 -23.75 24.29 -22.57
N GLU A 507 -23.27 23.92 -21.39
CA GLU A 507 -24.13 23.68 -20.23
C GLU A 507 -23.59 24.47 -19.04
N ARG A 508 -24.55 25.09 -18.35
CA ARG A 508 -24.40 26.13 -17.35
C ARG A 508 -23.79 25.59 -16.06
N ASP A 509 -23.01 26.44 -15.41
CA ASP A 509 -22.63 26.34 -14.01
C ASP A 509 -23.88 26.30 -13.12
N GLY A 510 -24.02 25.23 -12.32
CA GLY A 510 -25.06 25.09 -11.31
C GLY A 510 -25.51 23.64 -11.16
N GLU A 511 -25.34 23.09 -9.95
CA GLU A 511 -25.74 21.74 -9.49
C GLU A 511 -24.75 20.59 -9.77
N GLY A 512 -23.87 20.33 -8.77
CA GLY A 512 -23.57 18.97 -8.26
C GLY A 512 -23.03 17.89 -9.20
N ASN A 513 -22.68 18.18 -10.45
CA ASN A 513 -22.30 17.15 -11.41
C ASN A 513 -20.79 16.88 -11.32
N VAL A 514 -20.41 15.67 -10.90
CA VAL A 514 -19.02 15.22 -10.89
C VAL A 514 -18.46 15.34 -12.32
N PRO A 515 -17.33 16.05 -12.54
CA PRO A 515 -16.71 16.13 -13.86
C PRO A 515 -16.50 14.74 -14.45
N ASN A 516 -16.71 14.59 -15.76
CA ASN A 516 -16.50 13.31 -16.43
C ASN A 516 -15.10 12.77 -16.10
N ARG A 517 -15.03 11.62 -15.41
CA ARG A 517 -13.79 10.97 -15.00
C ARG A 517 -12.81 10.84 -16.17
N ALA A 518 -13.30 10.47 -17.36
CA ALA A 518 -12.45 10.24 -18.53
C ALA A 518 -11.61 11.47 -18.91
N ASP A 519 -12.11 12.69 -18.66
CA ASP A 519 -11.46 13.95 -19.04
C ASP A 519 -10.98 14.78 -17.83
N THR A 520 -10.81 14.14 -16.67
CA THR A 520 -10.27 14.78 -15.46
C THR A 520 -9.20 13.91 -14.80
N VAL A 521 -8.23 14.51 -14.11
CA VAL A 521 -7.29 13.83 -13.22
C VAL A 521 -7.60 14.26 -11.78
N LEU A 522 -7.71 13.30 -10.86
CA LEU A 522 -7.89 13.59 -9.45
C LEU A 522 -6.55 13.93 -8.80
N PHE A 523 -6.42 15.14 -8.29
CA PHE A 523 -5.27 15.59 -7.51
C PHE A 523 -5.62 15.54 -6.02
N ILE A 524 -4.76 14.93 -5.21
CA ILE A 524 -4.86 14.86 -3.75
C ILE A 524 -3.57 15.41 -3.14
N ASP A 525 -3.69 16.30 -2.16
CA ASP A 525 -2.57 16.78 -1.36
C ASP A 525 -2.61 16.17 0.04
N ALA A 526 -1.82 15.12 0.24
CA ALA A 526 -1.71 14.39 1.50
C ALA A 526 -0.53 14.86 2.37
N ARG A 527 0.14 15.97 2.02
CA ARG A 527 1.32 16.47 2.78
C ARG A 527 1.01 16.83 4.22
N TYR A 528 -0.26 17.13 4.52
CA TYR A 528 -0.76 17.52 5.84
C TYR A 528 -1.64 16.44 6.49
N ILE A 529 -1.62 15.22 5.96
CA ILE A 529 -2.23 14.03 6.55
C ILE A 529 -1.07 13.15 6.98
N TYR A 530 -0.83 13.00 8.28
CA TYR A 530 0.21 12.12 8.80
C TYR A 530 0.03 11.80 10.28
N ARG A 531 0.79 10.83 10.75
CA ARG A 531 1.10 10.58 12.15
C ARG A 531 2.60 10.81 12.33
N GLN A 532 2.98 11.55 13.37
CA GLN A 532 4.39 11.69 13.71
C GLN A 532 4.84 10.44 14.47
N VAL A 533 5.80 9.69 13.92
CA VAL A 533 6.30 8.43 14.52
C VAL A 533 7.40 8.74 15.52
N ASP A 534 8.39 9.53 15.11
CA ASP A 534 9.48 10.03 15.96
C ASP A 534 9.81 11.49 15.59
N ARG A 535 10.97 12.02 16.00
CA ARG A 535 11.33 13.42 15.69
C ARG A 535 11.52 13.71 14.19
N ALA A 536 11.92 12.71 13.41
CA ALA A 536 12.19 12.83 12.00
C ALA A 536 11.03 12.28 11.15
N HIS A 537 10.51 11.10 11.48
CA HIS A 537 9.68 10.29 10.59
C HIS A 537 8.19 10.48 10.77
N ARG A 538 7.50 10.42 9.64
CA ARG A 538 6.05 10.47 9.51
C ARG A 538 5.53 9.21 8.85
N ASP A 539 4.28 8.90 9.11
CA ASP A 539 3.60 7.72 8.59
C ASP A 539 2.10 7.99 8.43
N TRP A 540 1.35 7.07 7.82
CA TRP A 540 -0.12 7.13 7.80
C TRP A 540 -0.74 6.04 8.65
N THR A 541 -1.78 6.40 9.40
CA THR A 541 -2.62 5.41 10.11
C THR A 541 -3.49 4.63 9.12
N PRO A 542 -3.99 3.44 9.49
CA PRO A 542 -5.00 2.73 8.70
C PRO A 542 -6.22 3.61 8.36
N ALA A 543 -6.66 4.46 9.29
CA ALA A 543 -7.78 5.39 9.07
C ALA A 543 -7.48 6.44 8.00
N GLN A 544 -6.27 7.02 8.02
CA GLN A 544 -5.82 7.98 7.01
C GLN A 544 -5.72 7.35 5.63
N ILE A 545 -5.19 6.11 5.54
CA ILE A 545 -5.12 5.36 4.28
C ILE A 545 -6.52 5.04 3.76
N GLY A 546 -7.40 4.52 4.64
CA GLY A 546 -8.80 4.22 4.30
C GLY A 546 -9.57 5.44 3.83
N PHE A 547 -9.37 6.60 4.46
CA PHE A 547 -9.93 7.88 4.01
C PHE A 547 -9.46 8.25 2.61
N MET A 548 -8.16 8.24 2.33
CA MET A 548 -7.62 8.61 1.01
C MET A 548 -8.09 7.64 -0.09
N ALA A 549 -8.13 6.34 0.20
CA ALA A 549 -8.64 5.35 -0.74
C ALA A 549 -10.14 5.56 -1.02
N ASN A 550 -10.94 5.84 0.01
CA ASN A 550 -12.37 6.14 -0.15
C ASN A 550 -12.63 7.47 -0.85
N LEU A 551 -11.75 8.47 -0.69
CA LEU A 551 -11.81 9.70 -1.48
C LEU A 551 -11.70 9.38 -2.98
N VAL A 552 -10.75 8.50 -3.36
CA VAL A 552 -10.64 8.04 -4.76
C VAL A 552 -11.88 7.26 -5.20
N ARG A 553 -12.38 6.32 -4.40
CA ARG A 553 -13.60 5.55 -4.71
C ARG A 553 -14.80 6.48 -4.92
N LEU A 554 -14.97 7.47 -4.04
CA LEU A 554 -16.03 8.46 -4.13
C LEU A 554 -15.96 9.26 -5.44
N TRP A 555 -14.76 9.69 -5.85
CA TRP A 555 -14.56 10.37 -7.15
C TRP A 555 -14.83 9.45 -8.34
N ARG A 556 -14.44 8.17 -8.25
CA ARG A 556 -14.72 7.16 -9.29
C ARG A 556 -16.18 6.74 -9.36
N GLY A 557 -17.00 7.10 -8.37
CA GLY A 557 -18.38 6.61 -8.21
C GLY A 557 -18.44 5.14 -7.78
N GLU A 558 -17.38 4.64 -7.16
CA GLU A 558 -17.26 3.28 -6.62
C GLU A 558 -17.85 3.21 -5.20
N THR A 559 -18.25 2.00 -4.77
CA THR A 559 -18.74 1.77 -3.40
C THR A 559 -17.62 2.01 -2.38
N LEU A 560 -17.93 2.73 -1.31
CA LEU A 560 -16.98 2.98 -0.22
C LEU A 560 -16.65 1.69 0.54
N ASP A 561 -15.40 1.56 0.96
CA ASP A 561 -14.86 0.39 1.65
C ASP A 561 -14.10 0.81 2.91
N TYR A 562 -14.67 0.49 4.07
CA TYR A 562 -14.11 0.85 5.39
C TYR A 562 -13.37 -0.31 6.06
N THR A 563 -13.05 -1.36 5.31
CA THR A 563 -12.29 -2.50 5.85
C THR A 563 -10.92 -2.07 6.37
N LEU A 564 -10.28 -1.14 5.67
CA LEU A 564 -9.13 -0.42 6.17
C LEU A 564 -9.59 0.90 6.78
N GLY A 565 -9.20 1.13 8.04
CA GLY A 565 -9.48 2.38 8.75
C GLY A 565 -10.79 2.41 9.53
N GLY A 566 -11.74 1.51 9.24
CA GLY A 566 -12.94 1.32 10.04
C GLY A 566 -13.79 2.58 10.19
N GLU A 567 -14.39 2.71 11.37
CA GLU A 567 -15.29 3.81 11.71
C GLU A 567 -14.61 5.18 11.68
N GLU A 568 -13.33 5.29 12.04
CA GLU A 568 -12.60 6.55 12.00
C GLU A 568 -12.48 7.09 10.55
N ALA A 569 -12.20 6.21 9.59
CA ALA A 569 -12.21 6.58 8.17
C ALA A 569 -13.60 6.97 7.69
N ARG A 570 -14.65 6.26 8.14
CA ARG A 570 -16.06 6.55 7.81
C ARG A 570 -16.50 7.91 8.33
N GLU A 571 -16.26 8.18 9.60
CA GLU A 571 -16.55 9.47 10.22
C GLU A 571 -15.84 10.61 9.49
N LYS A 572 -14.58 10.40 9.08
CA LYS A 572 -13.84 11.41 8.32
C LYS A 572 -14.39 11.64 6.92
N ILE A 573 -14.80 10.59 6.20
CA ILE A 573 -15.46 10.74 4.90
C ILE A 573 -16.77 11.53 5.06
N GLU A 574 -17.57 11.21 6.07
CA GLU A 574 -18.82 11.90 6.36
C GLU A 574 -18.59 13.37 6.72
N GLU A 575 -17.62 13.67 7.58
CA GLU A 575 -17.24 15.04 7.96
C GLU A 575 -16.90 15.89 6.73
N VAL A 576 -16.13 15.32 5.80
CA VAL A 576 -15.59 16.07 4.66
C VAL A 576 -16.57 16.14 3.48
N PHE A 577 -17.34 15.08 3.21
CA PHE A 577 -18.11 14.91 1.97
C PHE A 577 -19.63 14.79 2.15
N ALA A 578 -20.18 14.81 3.37
CA ALA A 578 -21.63 14.85 3.54
C ALA A 578 -22.22 16.16 2.97
N VAL A 579 -23.31 16.02 2.21
CA VAL A 579 -24.15 17.12 1.75
C VAL A 579 -25.00 17.59 2.94
N LYS A 580 -24.79 18.84 3.40
CA LYS A 580 -25.65 19.45 4.41
C LYS A 580 -27.02 19.71 3.79
N SER A 581 -28.09 19.14 4.36
CA SER A 581 -29.45 19.53 4.00
C SER A 581 -29.62 21.04 4.22
N PRO A 582 -30.30 21.77 3.31
CA PRO A 582 -30.64 23.17 3.57
C PRO A 582 -31.47 23.25 4.85
N GLU A 583 -31.11 24.15 5.77
CA GLU A 583 -31.96 24.44 6.93
C GLU A 583 -33.37 24.81 6.44
N PRO A 584 -34.44 24.29 7.06
CA PRO A 584 -35.78 24.68 6.67
C PRO A 584 -35.91 26.19 6.85
N ALA A 585 -36.18 26.88 5.74
CA ALA A 585 -36.41 28.32 5.72
C ALA A 585 -37.45 28.67 6.79
N GLY A 586 -37.06 29.52 7.74
CA GLY A 586 -37.90 29.93 8.85
C GLY A 586 -39.25 30.45 8.36
N LEU A 587 -40.32 29.73 8.72
CA LEU A 587 -41.68 30.24 8.60
C LEU A 587 -41.91 31.23 9.75
N ASN A 588 -41.65 32.50 9.47
CA ASN A 588 -42.21 33.59 10.25
C ASN A 588 -43.73 33.68 9.97
N GLY A 589 -44.57 33.47 11.00
CA GLY A 589 -45.94 33.99 10.98
C GLY A 589 -47.02 33.22 11.74
N GLN A 590 -47.28 33.68 12.96
CA GLN A 590 -48.59 33.79 13.65
C GLN A 590 -49.26 32.53 14.25
N GLY A 591 -49.45 32.60 15.57
CA GLY A 591 -49.89 31.52 16.46
C GLY A 591 -51.36 31.07 16.40
N VAL A 592 -51.63 30.00 17.12
CA VAL A 592 -52.89 29.77 17.87
C VAL A 592 -52.62 28.83 19.06
N HIS A 593 -53.28 29.16 20.17
CA HIS A 593 -53.23 28.56 21.51
C HIS A 593 -53.91 27.18 21.65
N ALA A 594 -53.42 26.35 22.59
CA ALA A 594 -54.16 25.61 23.65
C ALA A 594 -53.22 24.53 24.27
N ALA A 595 -52.71 24.63 25.51
CA ALA A 595 -53.31 24.56 26.86
C ALA A 595 -53.42 23.12 27.46
N HIS A 596 -53.03 23.03 28.74
CA HIS A 596 -53.14 21.93 29.74
C HIS A 596 -52.04 20.85 29.78
N ALA A 597 -51.50 20.40 30.93
CA ALA A 597 -51.64 20.75 32.35
C ALA A 597 -50.59 19.97 33.21
N LEU A 598 -50.12 20.60 34.31
CA LEU A 598 -49.85 20.08 35.69
C LEU A 598 -49.06 18.74 35.87
N ALA A 599 -48.14 18.54 36.83
CA ALA A 599 -47.89 19.08 38.17
C ALA A 599 -46.41 18.79 38.55
N ALA A 600 -45.65 19.74 39.09
CA ALA A 600 -45.35 19.94 40.52
C ALA A 600 -44.69 18.74 41.23
N GLU A 601 -43.43 18.91 41.66
CA GLU A 601 -43.04 18.84 43.08
C GLU A 601 -41.57 19.27 43.29
N SER A 602 -41.40 20.33 44.06
CA SER A 602 -40.25 20.62 44.93
C SER A 602 -40.83 21.25 46.17
N PRO A 603 -40.32 20.93 47.36
CA PRO A 603 -39.55 21.93 48.11
C PRO A 603 -38.40 21.23 48.89
N ALA A 604 -37.42 21.82 49.54
CA ALA A 604 -37.17 23.12 50.17
C ALA A 604 -35.71 23.00 50.73
N GLN A 605 -34.96 23.97 51.23
CA GLN A 605 -35.01 25.42 51.37
C GLN A 605 -33.75 25.82 52.19
N TYR A 606 -33.23 27.02 51.89
CA TYR A 606 -32.62 28.03 52.78
C TYR A 606 -31.27 27.83 53.49
N GLY A 607 -30.43 28.85 53.32
CA GLY A 607 -29.52 29.35 54.36
C GLY A 607 -28.33 30.16 53.83
N ALA A 608 -28.49 31.47 53.67
CA ALA A 608 -27.42 32.43 53.39
C ALA A 608 -26.64 32.83 54.66
N THR A 609 -25.35 33.19 54.52
CA THR A 609 -24.77 34.51 54.89
C THR A 609 -23.26 34.58 54.54
N ASP A 610 -22.95 35.63 53.79
CA ASP A 610 -21.84 36.61 53.87
C ASP A 610 -20.34 36.27 53.63
N GLU A 611 -19.85 36.98 52.59
CA GLU A 611 -18.62 37.78 52.48
C GLU A 611 -17.27 37.22 52.91
N GLN A 612 -16.35 37.04 51.93
CA GLN A 612 -15.19 37.94 51.80
C GLN A 612 -14.42 37.73 50.48
N SER A 613 -14.02 38.87 49.93
CA SER A 613 -13.23 39.16 48.73
C SER A 613 -11.88 38.44 48.60
N PHE A 614 -11.43 38.15 47.37
CA PHE A 614 -10.12 38.60 46.84
C PHE A 614 -10.02 38.32 45.33
N GLN A 615 -9.74 39.36 44.54
CA GLN A 615 -9.42 39.29 43.10
C GLN A 615 -7.91 39.02 42.88
N PRO A 616 -7.51 38.43 41.73
CA PRO A 616 -6.11 38.36 41.31
C PRO A 616 -5.71 39.54 40.40
N PRO A 617 -4.45 40.01 40.44
CA PRO A 617 -3.95 41.02 39.51
C PRO A 617 -3.02 40.44 38.43
N SER A 618 -3.10 40.99 37.21
CA SER A 618 -1.95 41.28 36.32
C SER A 618 -1.30 42.62 36.78
N PRO A 619 -0.18 43.20 36.26
CA PRO A 619 0.51 42.99 34.97
C PRO A 619 2.06 43.26 34.92
N SER A 620 2.63 43.23 33.70
CA SER A 620 3.65 44.12 33.09
C SER A 620 5.09 44.30 33.65
N GLY A 621 6.09 44.06 32.77
CA GLY A 621 6.86 45.15 32.13
C GLY A 621 8.32 45.48 32.54
N ARG A 622 9.25 45.23 31.59
CA ARG A 622 10.47 45.99 31.18
C ARG A 622 11.84 45.87 31.89
N ARG A 623 12.83 45.63 30.99
CA ARG A 623 14.17 46.25 30.77
C ARG A 623 15.45 45.72 31.47
N ALA A 624 16.33 45.20 30.58
CA ALA A 624 17.75 45.55 30.32
C ALA A 624 18.85 45.25 31.35
N GLY A 625 19.93 44.63 30.87
CA GLY A 625 21.21 44.50 31.58
C GLY A 625 22.21 43.55 30.89
N ASP A 626 23.10 44.17 30.13
CA ASP A 626 24.36 43.79 29.47
C ASP A 626 25.34 42.74 30.07
N GLU A 627 26.31 42.37 29.21
CA GLU A 627 27.65 41.78 29.44
C GLU A 627 27.73 40.26 29.79
N GLY A 628 28.66 39.45 29.28
CA GLY A 628 29.90 39.64 28.53
C GLY A 628 30.60 38.27 28.33
N ALA A 629 31.59 38.27 27.45
CA ALA A 629 32.35 37.13 26.92
C ALA A 629 32.99 36.16 27.93
N ALA A 630 33.27 34.91 27.50
CA ALA A 630 34.64 34.39 27.33
C ALA A 630 34.70 32.89 27.03
N LYS A 631 35.67 32.56 26.18
CA LYS A 631 36.19 31.25 25.79
C LYS A 631 36.75 30.46 26.99
N HIS A 632 36.76 29.13 26.94
CA HIS A 632 37.97 28.34 27.19
C HIS A 632 37.81 26.86 26.82
N GLU A 633 38.77 26.37 26.03
CA GLU A 633 39.19 24.97 25.91
C GLU A 633 39.74 24.43 27.24
N GLY A 634 39.75 23.11 27.41
CA GLY A 634 40.70 22.48 28.35
C GLY A 634 40.28 21.14 28.92
N ALA A 635 40.97 20.09 28.50
CA ALA A 635 40.99 18.75 29.06
C ALA A 635 41.34 18.69 30.56
N GLY A 636 40.97 17.59 31.23
CA GLY A 636 41.53 17.27 32.55
C GLY A 636 40.90 16.07 33.26
N ASN A 637 41.59 14.93 33.19
CA ASN A 637 41.45 13.75 34.07
C ASN A 637 41.40 14.13 35.55
N ILE A 638 40.56 13.44 36.35
CA ILE A 638 40.89 13.07 37.74
C ILE A 638 40.34 11.67 38.04
N ALA A 639 41.22 10.79 38.51
CA ALA A 639 40.98 9.47 39.07
C ALA A 639 40.83 9.52 40.60
N TYR A 640 40.06 8.61 41.20
CA TYR A 640 40.23 7.95 42.52
C TYR A 640 39.21 6.79 42.54
N ARG A 641 39.57 5.50 42.45
CA ARG A 641 40.29 4.58 43.36
C ARG A 641 39.46 4.12 44.58
N ASP A 642 39.11 2.83 44.51
CA ASP A 642 38.92 1.78 45.53
C ASP A 642 38.36 2.12 46.93
N GLU A 643 37.36 1.34 47.39
CA GLU A 643 37.62 0.26 48.35
C GLU A 643 36.39 -0.63 48.60
N ALA A 644 36.66 -1.92 48.74
CA ALA A 644 35.75 -3.03 49.02
C ALA A 644 35.40 -3.15 50.52
N LYS A 645 34.33 -3.90 50.83
CA LYS A 645 34.23 -4.81 51.99
C LYS A 645 32.96 -5.69 51.98
N GLU A 646 33.19 -6.96 51.64
CA GLU A 646 32.78 -8.24 52.26
C GLU A 646 31.49 -8.35 53.14
N HIS A 647 30.58 -9.27 52.70
CA HIS A 647 29.98 -10.47 53.36
C HIS A 647 29.49 -10.45 54.85
N PRO A 648 28.73 -11.46 55.38
CA PRO A 648 28.11 -12.67 54.80
C PRO A 648 26.62 -12.95 55.23
N SER A 649 26.04 -14.01 54.63
CA SER A 649 24.88 -14.78 55.11
C SER A 649 25.17 -15.59 56.39
N PRO A 650 24.16 -16.05 57.16
CA PRO A 650 23.99 -17.52 57.27
C PRO A 650 22.55 -18.06 57.54
N TYR A 651 22.29 -19.30 57.05
CA TYR A 651 21.54 -20.47 57.62
C TYR A 651 20.25 -20.30 58.47
N GLY A 652 19.19 -21.16 58.44
CA GLY A 652 18.87 -22.44 57.79
C GLY A 652 17.81 -23.28 58.58
N ARG A 653 17.23 -24.32 57.93
CA ARG A 653 16.52 -25.55 58.45
C ARG A 653 15.06 -25.41 58.99
N ARG A 654 14.11 -26.37 58.87
CA ARG A 654 13.97 -27.83 58.54
C ARG A 654 12.46 -28.16 58.26
N ALA A 655 12.09 -29.04 57.30
CA ALA A 655 11.53 -30.42 57.42
C ALA A 655 10.34 -30.63 58.40
N GLY A 656 9.23 -31.36 58.16
CA GLY A 656 8.68 -32.24 57.09
C GLY A 656 7.40 -32.95 57.66
N ASP A 657 6.51 -33.51 56.82
CA ASP A 657 5.84 -34.83 56.99
C ASP A 657 4.63 -35.08 56.04
N GLU A 658 4.44 -36.37 55.76
CA GLU A 658 3.67 -37.05 54.73
C GLU A 658 2.19 -37.37 55.13
N GLY A 659 1.32 -37.76 54.17
CA GLY A 659 0.11 -38.54 54.50
C GLY A 659 -1.10 -38.54 53.56
N ALA A 660 -1.04 -39.33 52.48
CA ALA A 660 -2.06 -40.18 51.83
C ALA A 660 -3.58 -39.83 51.72
N VAL A 661 -4.03 -39.73 50.45
CA VAL A 661 -5.11 -40.47 49.72
C VAL A 661 -6.48 -40.75 50.38
N LYS A 662 -7.56 -40.33 49.71
CA LYS A 662 -8.74 -41.18 49.37
C LYS A 662 -9.58 -40.65 48.19
N HIS A 663 -9.91 -41.58 47.30
CA HIS A 663 -10.83 -41.49 46.16
C HIS A 663 -12.30 -41.53 46.59
N GLU A 664 -13.16 -40.87 45.81
CA GLU A 664 -14.53 -41.25 45.37
C GLU A 664 -14.98 -40.11 44.41
N GLY A 665 -15.60 -40.26 43.25
CA GLY A 665 -16.45 -41.32 42.72
C GLY A 665 -17.70 -40.66 42.13
N ALA A 666 -17.72 -40.51 40.80
CA ALA A 666 -18.79 -40.15 39.84
C ALA A 666 -20.21 -39.75 40.30
N GLY A 667 -20.78 -38.75 39.62
CA GLY A 667 -22.23 -38.52 39.53
C GLY A 667 -22.64 -37.40 38.57
N ASN A 668 -22.99 -37.76 37.32
CA ASN A 668 -23.80 -36.93 36.41
C ASN A 668 -25.20 -36.69 37.02
N ILE A 669 -25.83 -35.55 36.73
CA ILE A 669 -27.25 -35.38 36.29
C ILE A 669 -27.50 -33.89 35.99
N ALA A 670 -28.12 -33.64 34.84
CA ALA A 670 -28.57 -32.35 34.31
C ALA A 670 -29.73 -31.73 35.11
N TYR A 671 -29.98 -30.42 34.97
CA TYR A 671 -31.32 -29.88 34.64
C TYR A 671 -31.35 -28.34 34.38
N ARG A 672 -31.98 -28.01 33.23
CA ARG A 672 -32.99 -26.96 32.93
C ARG A 672 -32.70 -25.45 32.98
N ASP A 673 -32.83 -24.86 31.78
CA ASP A 673 -33.74 -23.77 31.38
C ASP A 673 -34.40 -22.91 32.46
N GLU A 674 -34.15 -21.59 32.40
CA GLU A 674 -35.18 -20.54 32.47
C GLU A 674 -34.74 -19.30 31.65
N ALA A 675 -35.02 -19.29 30.35
CA ALA A 675 -35.09 -18.05 29.57
C ALA A 675 -36.52 -17.51 29.66
N LYS A 676 -36.70 -16.39 30.38
CA LYS A 676 -37.99 -15.67 30.42
C LYS A 676 -38.20 -14.89 29.13
N ALA A 677 -39.29 -15.22 28.45
CA ALA A 677 -39.79 -14.56 27.26
C ALA A 677 -40.17 -13.09 27.54
N LEU A 678 -39.68 -12.18 26.69
CA LEU A 678 -40.23 -10.84 26.47
C LEU A 678 -40.90 -10.82 25.09
N PRO A 679 -42.03 -10.11 24.92
CA PRO A 679 -42.91 -10.27 23.78
C PRO A 679 -42.33 -9.62 22.52
N SER A 680 -42.49 -10.30 21.38
CA SER A 680 -42.18 -9.79 20.05
C SER A 680 -43.02 -8.55 19.71
N PRO A 681 -42.42 -7.41 19.33
CA PRO A 681 -43.06 -6.45 18.47
C PRO A 681 -42.76 -6.81 17.01
N SER A 682 -43.85 -7.06 16.28
CA SER A 682 -44.05 -6.90 14.84
C SER A 682 -42.86 -6.37 14.03
N GLY A 683 -42.55 -7.12 12.97
CA GLY A 683 -41.51 -6.79 11.99
C GLY A 683 -41.60 -5.36 11.48
N ARG A 684 -40.58 -4.58 11.83
CA ARG A 684 -40.05 -3.53 10.99
C ARG A 684 -38.78 -4.09 10.36
N ARG A 685 -38.75 -4.16 9.03
CA ARG A 685 -37.48 -4.26 8.29
C ARG A 685 -36.60 -3.13 8.81
N VAL A 686 -35.43 -3.45 9.35
CA VAL A 686 -34.34 -2.47 9.45
C VAL A 686 -33.87 -2.29 8.01
N GLY A 687 -34.59 -1.48 7.27
CA GLY A 687 -34.08 -0.88 6.04
C GLY A 687 -33.07 0.15 6.47
N ASP A 688 -31.84 0.01 5.99
CA ASP A 688 -30.91 1.08 5.64
C ASP A 688 -31.25 2.44 6.30
N GLU A 689 -30.98 2.56 7.61
CA GLU A 689 -31.24 3.78 8.36
C GLU A 689 -30.21 4.83 7.95
N GLY A 690 -30.59 5.64 6.97
CA GLY A 690 -29.96 6.93 6.66
C GLY A 690 -28.73 6.83 5.76
N ALA A 691 -28.95 6.55 4.47
CA ALA A 691 -27.99 6.96 3.43
C ALA A 691 -27.83 8.49 3.50
N ARG A 692 -26.90 8.96 4.33
CA ARG A 692 -26.41 10.33 4.32
C ARG A 692 -25.95 10.58 2.88
N ASN A 693 -26.42 11.68 2.28
CA ASN A 693 -26.10 12.03 0.91
C ASN A 693 -24.61 12.40 0.83
N ILE A 694 -23.74 11.41 0.61
CA ILE A 694 -22.28 11.56 0.47
C ILE A 694 -21.97 11.54 -1.02
N ALA A 695 -21.32 12.60 -1.51
CA ALA A 695 -20.93 12.73 -2.91
C ALA A 695 -19.57 13.41 -3.02
N TYR A 696 -18.82 13.08 -4.07
CA TYR A 696 -17.55 13.75 -4.34
C TYR A 696 -17.77 15.25 -4.59
N ARG A 697 -16.86 16.07 -4.06
CA ARG A 697 -16.71 17.48 -4.40
C ARG A 697 -15.24 17.90 -4.26
N ASP A 698 -14.82 18.91 -5.01
CA ASP A 698 -13.51 19.52 -4.81
C ASP A 698 -13.45 20.13 -3.39
N ILE A 699 -12.33 19.91 -2.70
CA ILE A 699 -12.06 20.42 -1.35
C ILE A 699 -10.73 21.20 -1.38
N PRO A 700 -10.76 22.54 -1.21
CA PRO A 700 -9.54 23.35 -1.15
C PRO A 700 -8.53 22.84 -0.13
N GLY A 701 -7.28 22.73 -0.56
CA GLY A 701 -6.17 22.19 0.25
C GLY A 701 -6.28 20.69 0.56
N LEU A 702 -7.10 19.93 -0.17
CA LEU A 702 -7.18 18.48 -0.05
C LEU A 702 -7.27 17.80 -1.43
N CYS A 703 -8.29 18.10 -2.23
CA CYS A 703 -8.49 17.41 -3.50
C CYS A 703 -9.20 18.26 -4.56
N LYS A 704 -8.88 18.00 -5.83
CA LYS A 704 -9.52 18.61 -7.00
C LYS A 704 -9.53 17.66 -8.19
N ALA A 705 -10.66 17.51 -8.86
CA ALA A 705 -10.77 16.83 -10.15
C ALA A 705 -10.50 17.84 -11.28
N ALA A 706 -9.25 17.98 -11.72
CA ALA A 706 -8.89 18.98 -12.73
C ALA A 706 -9.03 18.42 -14.15
N THR A 707 -9.62 19.23 -15.03
CA THR A 707 -9.82 18.93 -16.45
C THR A 707 -8.51 18.95 -17.24
N LEU A 708 -8.49 18.29 -18.39
CA LEU A 708 -7.34 18.35 -19.32
C LEU A 708 -6.98 19.80 -19.70
N LYS A 709 -7.97 20.69 -19.84
CA LYS A 709 -7.75 22.12 -20.12
C LYS A 709 -7.06 22.85 -18.96
N GLU A 710 -7.48 22.58 -17.72
CA GLU A 710 -6.80 23.13 -16.54
C GLU A 710 -5.36 22.62 -16.45
N ILE A 711 -5.12 21.34 -16.79
CA ILE A 711 -3.79 20.74 -16.81
C ILE A 711 -2.90 21.36 -17.89
N GLU A 712 -3.44 21.54 -19.10
CA GLU A 712 -2.76 22.23 -20.19
C GLU A 712 -2.38 23.67 -19.80
N ALA A 713 -3.30 24.41 -19.18
CA ALA A 713 -3.06 25.77 -18.69
C ALA A 713 -1.94 25.84 -17.63
N GLN A 714 -1.72 24.76 -16.87
CA GLN A 714 -0.62 24.62 -15.92
C GLN A 714 0.68 24.12 -16.57
N GLY A 715 0.76 24.11 -17.90
CA GLY A 715 1.91 23.64 -18.67
C GLY A 715 2.11 22.13 -18.54
N TRP A 716 1.01 21.37 -18.47
CA TRP A 716 0.99 19.93 -18.29
C TRP A 716 1.60 19.46 -16.97
N SER A 717 1.73 20.32 -15.96
CA SER A 717 2.18 19.92 -14.63
C SER A 717 1.19 18.92 -14.01
N LEU A 718 1.69 17.89 -13.33
CA LEU A 718 0.87 16.99 -12.55
C LEU A 718 1.11 17.13 -11.04
N ASN A 719 1.66 18.26 -10.60
CA ASN A 719 1.90 18.53 -9.19
C ASN A 719 0.58 18.91 -8.50
N PRO A 720 0.08 18.10 -7.53
CA PRO A 720 -1.21 18.34 -6.88
C PRO A 720 -1.34 19.73 -6.25
N GLY A 721 -0.25 20.29 -5.72
CA GLY A 721 -0.25 21.60 -5.07
C GLY A 721 -0.70 22.76 -5.98
N ARG A 722 -0.60 22.61 -7.31
CA ARG A 722 -1.09 23.64 -8.26
C ARG A 722 -2.60 23.65 -8.45
N TYR A 723 -3.27 22.56 -8.07
CA TYR A 723 -4.68 22.34 -8.33
C TYR A 723 -5.52 22.48 -7.07
N VAL A 724 -5.08 21.86 -5.97
CA VAL A 724 -5.90 21.81 -4.75
C VAL A 724 -5.98 23.17 -4.03
N GLY A 725 -5.03 24.08 -4.29
CA GLY A 725 -4.94 25.37 -3.59
C GLY A 725 -4.60 25.21 -2.10
N VAL A 726 -4.84 26.26 -1.32
CA VAL A 726 -4.63 26.30 0.14
C VAL A 726 -5.99 26.20 0.83
N ALA A 727 -6.07 25.56 2.00
CA ALA A 727 -7.30 25.54 2.78
C ALA A 727 -7.72 26.97 3.19
N ALA A 728 -9.02 27.24 3.22
CA ALA A 728 -9.53 28.55 3.62
C ALA A 728 -9.07 28.90 5.06
N GLY A 729 -8.34 30.01 5.22
CA GLY A 729 -7.79 30.46 6.50
C GLY A 729 -6.29 30.17 6.71
N GLU A 730 -5.64 29.45 5.79
CA GLU A 730 -4.20 29.14 5.83
C GLU A 730 -3.38 29.87 4.76
N ALA A 731 -3.99 30.85 4.08
CA ALA A 731 -3.24 31.76 3.24
C ALA A 731 -2.28 32.54 4.15
N VAL A 732 -0.99 32.21 4.06
CA VAL A 732 0.08 33.03 4.64
C VAL A 732 -0.10 34.42 4.05
N SER A 733 -0.23 35.44 4.90
CA SER A 733 -0.34 36.81 4.40
C SER A 733 0.94 37.14 3.62
N ASP A 734 0.85 38.04 2.63
CA ASP A 734 2.03 38.50 1.89
C ASP A 734 3.11 39.05 2.84
N GLU A 735 2.71 39.55 4.02
CA GLU A 735 3.60 40.03 5.08
C GLU A 735 4.31 38.88 5.80
N ASP A 736 3.57 37.83 6.17
CA ASP A 736 4.14 36.64 6.83
C ASP A 736 5.06 35.85 5.88
N PHE A 737 4.72 35.78 4.59
CA PHE A 737 5.56 35.14 3.59
C PHE A 737 6.88 35.90 3.40
N LYS A 738 6.82 37.23 3.31
CA LYS A 738 8.03 38.07 3.23
C LYS A 738 8.91 37.89 4.47
N ALA A 739 8.34 37.90 5.67
CA ALA A 739 9.09 37.71 6.90
C ALA A 739 9.78 36.33 6.96
N GLN A 740 9.09 35.27 6.53
CA GLN A 740 9.69 33.93 6.42
C GLN A 740 10.77 33.85 5.35
N LEU A 741 10.54 34.47 4.18
CA LEU A 741 11.52 34.51 3.09
C LEU A 741 12.79 35.29 3.48
N GLU A 742 12.63 36.41 4.19
CA GLU A 742 13.76 37.18 4.74
C GLU A 742 14.57 36.32 5.72
N THR A 743 13.89 35.63 6.64
CA THR A 743 14.54 34.71 7.60
C THR A 743 15.31 33.59 6.88
N LEU A 744 14.69 32.95 5.88
CA LEU A 744 15.33 31.90 5.07
C LEU A 744 16.50 32.44 4.24
N ASN A 745 16.41 33.68 3.74
CA ASN A 745 17.50 34.30 2.98
C ASN A 745 18.69 34.62 3.88
N GLU A 746 18.46 35.10 5.10
CA GLU A 746 19.53 35.31 6.10
C GLU A 746 20.23 33.99 6.45
N GLU A 747 19.47 32.91 6.64
CA GLU A 747 20.04 31.57 6.89
C GLU A 747 20.83 31.05 5.68
N LEU A 748 20.33 31.24 4.46
CA LEU A 748 21.03 30.89 3.23
C LEU A 748 22.35 31.66 3.08
N GLU A 749 22.36 32.96 3.40
CA GLU A 749 23.58 33.77 3.38
C GLU A 749 24.61 33.29 4.40
N LEU A 750 24.17 32.91 5.60
CA LEU A 750 25.02 32.31 6.63
C LEU A 750 25.63 30.98 6.15
N LEU A 751 24.80 30.09 5.60
CA LEU A 751 25.26 28.80 5.07
C LEU A 751 26.24 28.99 3.89
N ASN A 752 26.01 29.97 3.03
CA ASN A 752 26.94 30.31 1.94
C ASN A 752 28.26 30.90 2.46
N ALA A 753 28.25 31.63 3.57
CA ALA A 753 29.48 32.08 4.21
C ALA A 753 30.28 30.90 4.79
N GLN A 754 29.61 29.97 5.48
CA GLN A 754 30.22 28.75 6.01
C GLN A 754 30.77 27.83 4.91
N ALA A 755 30.04 27.68 3.80
CA ALA A 755 30.49 26.90 2.65
C ALA A 755 31.79 27.48 2.06
N ARG A 756 31.89 28.81 1.94
CA ARG A 756 33.11 29.49 1.48
C ARG A 756 34.29 29.34 2.44
N GLU A 757 34.04 29.37 3.75
CA GLU A 757 35.08 29.12 4.75
C GLU A 757 35.62 27.68 4.67
N LEU A 758 34.72 26.72 4.48
CA LEU A 758 35.09 25.32 4.31
C LEU A 758 35.87 25.11 3.00
N GLU A 759 35.42 25.72 1.90
CA GLU A 759 36.12 25.69 0.62
C GLU A 759 37.54 26.27 0.73
N ALA A 760 37.71 27.40 1.43
CA ALA A 760 39.02 27.99 1.69
C ALA A 760 39.91 27.08 2.55
N THR A 761 39.35 26.43 3.56
CA THR A 761 40.08 25.47 4.42
C THR A 761 40.53 24.25 3.62
N ILE A 762 39.65 23.70 2.76
CA ILE A 762 39.98 22.59 1.88
C ILE A 762 41.11 23.00 0.91
N ALA A 763 41.02 24.18 0.30
CA ALA A 763 42.05 24.68 -0.61
C ALA A 763 43.40 24.85 0.09
N ALA A 764 43.42 25.37 1.32
CA ALA A 764 44.63 25.51 2.13
C ALA A 764 45.26 24.14 2.47
N ASN A 765 44.43 23.17 2.88
CA ASN A 765 44.88 21.82 3.19
C ASN A 765 45.43 21.10 1.95
N VAL A 766 44.77 21.24 0.79
CA VAL A 766 45.25 20.69 -0.49
C VAL A 766 46.60 21.30 -0.86
N THR A 767 46.76 22.61 -0.70
CA THR A 767 48.04 23.29 -0.96
C THR A 767 49.15 22.75 -0.06
N GLN A 768 48.89 22.58 1.25
CA GLN A 768 49.85 21.99 2.19
C GLN A 768 50.25 20.56 1.79
N ILE A 769 49.31 19.75 1.30
CA ILE A 769 49.59 18.37 0.85
C ILE A 769 50.40 18.36 -0.45
N LEU A 770 50.18 19.31 -1.35
CA LEU A 770 50.93 19.40 -2.60
C LEU A 770 52.34 19.97 -2.41
N GLU A 771 52.56 20.73 -1.34
CA GLU A 771 53.86 21.29 -0.96
C GLU A 771 54.67 20.39 0.00
N SER A 772 54.06 19.34 0.56
CA SER A 772 54.72 18.26 1.32
C SER A 772 55.19 17.13 0.42
#